data_AF-A0A8H4GUX5-F1
#
_entry.id   AF-A0A8H4GUX5-F1
#
_cell.length_a   1.000
_cell.length_b   1.000
_cell.length_c   1.000
_cell.angle_alpha   90.00
_cell.angle_beta   90.00
_cell.angle_gamma   90.00
#
_symmetry.space_group_name_H-M   'P 1'
#
loop_
_entity.id
_entity.type
_entity.pdbx_description
1 polymer ?
#
loop_
_entity_poly.entity_id
_entity_poly.type
_entity_poly.pdbx_seq_one_letter_code
_entity_poly.pdbx_strand_id
1 'polypeptide(L)'
;MERQQDPASSDQTSYLVQRSSPDIEGFCKGYPQRRHKFEAESNKGALQCRGDWVEFIRPFERWGCCNPWEGNFAAVVLPFCKPERLAIISYILEYAFMYDNVVESAAKSTLNINADNIGLDETEYRTVRSTLGTKQIQSKMIMELLSIDKLCAEVVIDAWKTMIATTAKLDKIRPFSNLEEYVDYRNIDTGAPFVDTLMRFGMGTRLTPEEERRLAPIVKPCYAALGLANDYFSFDIEWQEFQSASSGKRTMTNLVWLFMQWDQVDVEEAKRRVREVTNRYEDEYRQRMEAFLAKDGRGNDKLKTYLNALGHQIPGNVAWSLRCPRYHPELCDDASSLLERYRKESKREEKDQETAHDIPADDSARRPSDSDVSCSVRSSIWSVSKRSSISSAPSDDSEPWSLEQVKLGDEHLLAPAEYISSLPSKGVREAFVDALNVWVMLSDRTVAQLKSIAQTLHNASLMLDDIEDSSTLRRGQPATHTVFGVGQTINSANFLLIQAADQVRQLDDSRCMDIFMEEMRLLFRGQSFDLYWTRQGECPSEEEYLAMICNKTGGLFRLIARLMAQKAPFQNHSLHTSIESLAGQLGEYFQIRDDYKNLTEEYTGQKGFCEDLDEGKFSFPLIHALSSRPKNFQLRGILQQSRICGGLDISLKECALHHIREAGSMEYTEKTLSALMDRIDDSLQSLERQNGSPNWILRLLLHRLKV
;
A
#
# COMPACT_ATOMS: atom_id res chain seq x y z
N MET A 1 21.39 -51.79 24.89
CA MET A 1 21.85 -50.80 23.89
C MET A 1 20.70 -49.84 23.66
N GLU A 2 20.71 -48.76 24.41
CA GLU A 2 19.73 -47.68 24.33
C GLU A 2 19.79 -47.02 22.96
N ARG A 3 18.62 -46.82 22.35
CA ARG A 3 18.48 -45.96 21.18
C ARG A 3 18.79 -44.54 21.64
N GLN A 4 19.89 -43.97 21.15
CA GLN A 4 20.08 -42.52 21.16
C GLN A 4 18.92 -41.91 20.37
N GLN A 5 17.95 -41.35 21.09
CA GLN A 5 16.98 -40.42 20.53
C GLN A 5 17.73 -39.15 20.18
N ASP A 6 17.70 -38.81 18.88
CA ASP A 6 18.20 -37.55 18.35
C ASP A 6 17.36 -36.39 18.93
N PRO A 7 17.94 -35.31 19.49
CA PRO A 7 17.20 -34.22 20.12
C PRO A 7 16.35 -33.36 19.16
N ALA A 8 16.31 -33.68 17.86
CA ALA A 8 15.59 -32.95 16.82
C ALA A 8 14.17 -33.49 16.50
N SER A 9 13.60 -34.34 17.36
CA SER A 9 12.22 -34.87 17.22
C SER A 9 11.12 -33.93 17.75
N SER A 10 11.44 -32.66 18.07
CA SER A 10 10.53 -31.73 18.76
C SER A 10 9.74 -30.78 17.85
N ASP A 11 9.96 -30.74 16.53
CA ASP A 11 9.28 -29.75 15.68
C ASP A 11 7.87 -30.20 15.27
N GLN A 12 6.88 -29.47 15.81
CA GLN A 12 5.46 -29.75 15.61
C GLN A 12 4.98 -29.40 14.20
N THR A 13 5.67 -28.54 13.46
CA THR A 13 5.18 -27.90 12.22
C THR A 13 5.54 -28.62 10.92
N SER A 14 6.66 -29.34 10.86
CA SER A 14 7.14 -30.01 9.63
C SER A 14 7.71 -31.41 9.87
N TYR A 15 7.87 -32.18 8.80
CA TYR A 15 8.50 -33.50 8.81
C TYR A 15 9.68 -33.55 7.83
N LEU A 16 10.64 -34.44 8.10
CA LEU A 16 11.75 -34.73 7.19
C LEU A 16 11.24 -35.48 5.97
N VAL A 17 11.57 -34.99 4.78
CA VAL A 17 11.25 -35.67 3.53
C VAL A 17 12.28 -36.77 3.31
N GLN A 18 11.86 -38.04 3.42
CA GLN A 18 12.74 -39.17 3.12
C GLN A 18 12.97 -39.25 1.61
N ARG A 19 14.14 -38.83 1.14
CA ARG A 19 14.61 -39.03 -0.24
C ARG A 19 15.60 -40.19 -0.26
N SER A 20 15.41 -41.15 -1.17
CA SER A 20 16.20 -42.39 -1.21
C SER A 20 17.53 -42.30 -1.98
N SER A 21 17.80 -41.28 -2.82
CA SER A 21 19.10 -40.83 -3.40
C SER A 21 18.84 -39.77 -4.53
N PRO A 22 19.80 -39.39 -5.40
CA PRO A 22 20.48 -38.09 -5.56
C PRO A 22 19.72 -37.02 -6.39
N ASP A 23 18.38 -36.99 -6.30
CA ASP A 23 17.48 -36.24 -7.18
C ASP A 23 17.32 -34.75 -6.82
N ILE A 24 18.43 -34.09 -6.52
CA ILE A 24 18.54 -32.63 -6.32
C ILE A 24 19.64 -32.07 -7.23
N GLU A 25 19.95 -32.77 -8.30
CA GLU A 25 20.95 -32.39 -9.32
C GLU A 25 22.36 -32.06 -8.78
N GLY A 26 22.70 -32.57 -7.59
CA GLY A 26 24.00 -32.33 -6.94
C GLY A 26 24.07 -31.06 -6.07
N PHE A 27 22.94 -30.41 -5.80
CA PHE A 27 22.81 -29.30 -4.83
C PHE A 27 22.61 -29.81 -3.39
N CYS A 28 22.57 -28.89 -2.42
CA CYS A 28 22.11 -29.07 -1.04
C CYS A 28 22.77 -30.21 -0.25
N LYS A 29 24.06 -30.47 -0.49
CA LYS A 29 24.79 -31.53 0.22
C LYS A 29 24.86 -31.24 1.72
N GLY A 30 24.25 -32.10 2.54
CA GLY A 30 24.21 -31.94 4.00
C GLY A 30 23.06 -31.06 4.51
N TYR A 31 22.12 -30.67 3.64
CA TYR A 31 20.91 -29.96 4.02
C TYR A 31 19.71 -30.91 4.05
N PRO A 32 19.09 -31.17 5.21
CA PRO A 32 17.90 -32.01 5.29
C PRO A 32 16.68 -31.27 4.72
N GLN A 33 15.97 -31.89 3.79
CA GLN A 33 14.72 -31.33 3.26
C GLN A 33 13.56 -31.55 4.24
N ARG A 34 12.75 -30.50 4.46
CA ARG A 34 11.54 -30.56 5.28
C ARG A 34 10.31 -30.08 4.53
N ARG A 35 9.16 -30.62 4.87
CA ARG A 35 7.87 -30.18 4.33
C ARG A 35 6.90 -29.90 5.47
N HIS A 36 6.21 -28.78 5.39
CA HIS A 36 5.24 -28.36 6.39
C HIS A 36 4.05 -29.32 6.44
N LYS A 37 3.60 -29.70 7.65
CA LYS A 37 2.48 -30.64 7.85
C LYS A 37 1.14 -30.04 7.40
N PHE A 38 1.01 -28.71 7.47
CA PHE A 38 -0.20 -27.96 7.12
C PHE A 38 -0.10 -27.29 5.74
N GLU A 39 0.47 -27.97 4.75
CA GLU A 39 0.60 -27.44 3.39
C GLU A 39 -0.76 -27.02 2.76
N ALA A 40 -1.86 -27.62 3.22
CA ALA A 40 -3.22 -27.21 2.87
C ALA A 40 -3.42 -25.70 3.00
N GLU A 41 -2.88 -25.09 4.07
CA GLU A 41 -2.98 -23.65 4.33
C GLU A 41 -2.17 -22.83 3.31
N SER A 42 -0.98 -23.31 2.91
CA SER A 42 -0.22 -22.66 1.83
C SER A 42 -0.98 -22.69 0.51
N ASN A 43 -1.52 -23.86 0.14
CA ASN A 43 -2.31 -24.02 -1.08
C ASN A 43 -3.56 -23.14 -1.07
N LYS A 44 -4.25 -23.05 0.07
CA LYS A 44 -5.39 -22.15 0.27
C LYS A 44 -5.02 -20.69 0.03
N GLY A 45 -3.94 -20.21 0.64
CA GLY A 45 -3.44 -18.84 0.48
C GLY A 45 -3.09 -18.49 -0.97
N ALA A 46 -2.32 -19.36 -1.63
CA ALA A 46 -1.97 -19.18 -3.04
C ALA A 46 -3.20 -19.18 -3.96
N LEU A 47 -4.13 -20.13 -3.79
CA LEU A 47 -5.36 -20.20 -4.58
C LEU A 47 -6.27 -18.99 -4.37
N GLN A 48 -6.35 -18.47 -3.14
CA GLN A 48 -7.10 -17.25 -2.84
C GLN A 48 -6.48 -16.04 -3.55
N CYS A 49 -5.15 -15.88 -3.50
CA CYS A 49 -4.45 -14.79 -4.20
C CYS A 49 -4.72 -14.81 -5.71
N ARG A 50 -4.72 -16.00 -6.33
CA ARG A 50 -5.05 -16.17 -7.74
C ARG A 50 -6.50 -15.81 -8.04
N GLY A 51 -7.43 -16.15 -7.15
CA GLY A 51 -8.84 -15.74 -7.23
C GLY A 51 -8.96 -14.22 -7.24
N ASP A 52 -8.33 -13.55 -6.28
CA ASP A 52 -8.33 -12.09 -6.16
C ASP A 52 -7.63 -11.42 -7.37
N TRP A 53 -6.53 -11.99 -7.89
CA TRP A 53 -5.87 -11.49 -9.10
C TRP A 53 -6.79 -11.54 -10.32
N VAL A 54 -7.54 -12.63 -10.46
CA VAL A 54 -8.54 -12.82 -11.51
C VAL A 54 -9.75 -11.89 -11.30
N GLU A 55 -10.11 -11.56 -10.07
CA GLU A 55 -11.21 -10.63 -9.79
C GLU A 55 -10.81 -9.19 -10.11
N PHE A 56 -9.66 -8.77 -9.58
CA PHE A 56 -9.28 -7.37 -9.50
C PHE A 56 -8.36 -6.90 -10.63
N ILE A 57 -7.49 -7.76 -11.19
CA ILE A 57 -6.44 -7.34 -12.14
C ILE A 57 -6.76 -7.82 -13.57
N ARG A 58 -6.53 -9.12 -13.88
CA ARG A 58 -6.54 -9.76 -15.22
C ARG A 58 -5.68 -9.06 -16.32
N PRO A 59 -5.08 -9.81 -17.27
CA PRO A 59 -5.11 -11.27 -17.42
C PRO A 59 -4.15 -12.02 -16.47
N PHE A 60 -4.30 -13.34 -16.45
CA PHE A 60 -3.49 -14.27 -15.65
C PHE A 60 -2.46 -14.93 -16.58
N GLU A 61 -1.16 -14.74 -16.31
CA GLU A 61 -0.11 -15.11 -17.28
C GLU A 61 0.77 -16.29 -16.84
N ARG A 62 1.07 -16.47 -15.54
CA ARG A 62 2.01 -17.51 -15.06
C ARG A 62 1.71 -18.08 -13.69
N TRP A 63 2.22 -19.28 -13.43
CA TRP A 63 2.18 -19.94 -12.12
C TRP A 63 3.13 -19.30 -11.10
N GLY A 64 2.70 -19.28 -9.83
CA GLY A 64 3.47 -18.84 -8.67
C GLY A 64 3.93 -20.03 -7.81
N CYS A 65 3.56 -20.02 -6.53
CA CYS A 65 4.03 -20.91 -5.47
C CYS A 65 3.59 -22.37 -5.57
N CYS A 66 2.44 -22.64 -6.18
CA CYS A 66 1.84 -23.98 -6.15
C CYS A 66 2.69 -25.03 -6.89
N ASN A 67 3.03 -26.12 -6.22
CA ASN A 67 3.65 -27.30 -6.80
C ASN A 67 3.07 -28.57 -6.15
N PRO A 68 2.16 -29.30 -6.83
CA PRO A 68 1.50 -30.48 -6.26
C PRO A 68 2.42 -31.67 -5.96
N TRP A 69 3.60 -31.74 -6.59
CA TRP A 69 4.51 -32.87 -6.45
C TRP A 69 5.46 -32.67 -5.27
N GLU A 70 6.27 -31.61 -5.32
CA GLU A 70 7.32 -31.36 -4.32
C GLU A 70 6.79 -30.61 -3.10
N GLY A 71 5.68 -29.92 -3.27
CA GLY A 71 4.96 -29.17 -2.25
C GLY A 71 4.95 -27.67 -2.55
N ASN A 72 3.94 -26.96 -2.05
CA ASN A 72 3.85 -25.51 -2.17
C ASN A 72 5.15 -24.81 -1.71
N PHE A 73 5.60 -23.79 -2.43
CA PHE A 73 6.82 -23.02 -2.12
C PHE A 73 6.93 -22.65 -0.63
N ALA A 74 5.87 -22.06 -0.04
CA ALA A 74 5.89 -21.69 1.37
C ALA A 74 6.04 -22.90 2.31
N ALA A 75 5.43 -24.05 1.96
CA ALA A 75 5.47 -25.25 2.79
C ALA A 75 6.84 -25.95 2.79
N VAL A 76 7.63 -25.80 1.73
CA VAL A 76 8.95 -26.45 1.62
C VAL A 76 10.12 -25.51 1.89
N VAL A 77 9.97 -24.22 1.61
CA VAL A 77 10.98 -23.18 1.89
C VAL A 77 10.89 -22.68 3.32
N LEU A 78 9.69 -22.61 3.91
CA LEU A 78 9.46 -22.04 5.24
C LEU A 78 8.88 -23.06 6.23
N PRO A 79 9.53 -24.22 6.45
CA PRO A 79 8.95 -25.38 7.14
C PRO A 79 8.74 -25.19 8.65
N PHE A 80 9.18 -24.07 9.23
CA PHE A 80 9.05 -23.78 10.66
C PHE A 80 8.05 -22.65 10.97
N CYS A 81 7.31 -22.17 9.96
CA CYS A 81 6.25 -21.19 10.20
C CYS A 81 5.14 -21.78 11.08
N LYS A 82 4.45 -20.91 11.81
CA LYS A 82 3.23 -21.28 12.53
C LYS A 82 2.12 -21.58 11.51
N PRO A 83 1.33 -22.66 11.70
CA PRO A 83 0.29 -23.06 10.74
C PRO A 83 -0.69 -21.92 10.41
N GLU A 84 -1.13 -21.17 11.42
CA GLU A 84 -2.09 -20.07 11.28
C GLU A 84 -1.55 -18.85 10.50
N ARG A 85 -0.23 -18.76 10.28
CA ARG A 85 0.40 -17.68 9.49
C ARG A 85 0.70 -18.10 8.05
N LEU A 86 0.58 -19.39 7.73
CA LEU A 86 1.08 -19.95 6.49
C LEU A 86 0.25 -19.54 5.26
N ALA A 87 -1.07 -19.38 5.42
CA ALA A 87 -1.97 -18.95 4.36
C ALA A 87 -1.63 -17.54 3.85
N ILE A 88 -1.51 -16.55 4.75
CA ILE A 88 -1.16 -15.17 4.36
C ILE A 88 0.26 -15.09 3.78
N ILE A 89 1.21 -15.85 4.31
CA ILE A 89 2.57 -15.91 3.75
C ILE A 89 2.53 -16.43 2.32
N SER A 90 1.82 -17.54 2.07
CA SER A 90 1.71 -18.09 0.72
C SER A 90 0.91 -17.18 -0.21
N TYR A 91 -0.09 -16.46 0.30
CA TYR A 91 -0.83 -15.44 -0.46
C TYR A 91 0.11 -14.33 -0.95
N ILE A 92 0.96 -13.81 -0.05
CA ILE A 92 1.91 -12.73 -0.37
C ILE A 92 2.98 -13.22 -1.35
N LEU A 93 3.50 -14.44 -1.17
CA LEU A 93 4.48 -15.02 -2.08
C LEU A 93 3.87 -15.23 -3.48
N GLU A 94 2.64 -15.74 -3.58
CA GLU A 94 1.94 -15.91 -4.87
C GLU A 94 1.77 -14.55 -5.55
N TYR A 95 1.35 -13.51 -4.81
CA TYR A 95 1.28 -12.15 -5.31
C TYR A 95 2.63 -11.66 -5.82
N ALA A 96 3.71 -11.85 -5.06
CA ALA A 96 5.05 -11.41 -5.44
C ALA A 96 5.52 -12.08 -6.73
N PHE A 97 5.32 -13.40 -6.88
CA PHE A 97 5.63 -14.13 -8.11
C PHE A 97 4.83 -13.62 -9.31
N MET A 98 3.54 -13.32 -9.14
CA MET A 98 2.71 -12.79 -10.22
C MET A 98 3.12 -11.36 -10.60
N TYR A 99 3.40 -10.53 -9.59
CA TYR A 99 3.77 -9.13 -9.76
C TYR A 99 5.13 -8.94 -10.43
N ASP A 100 6.10 -9.78 -10.10
CA ASP A 100 7.44 -9.77 -10.72
C ASP A 100 7.33 -9.86 -12.26
N ASN A 101 6.49 -10.78 -12.77
CA ASN A 101 6.28 -10.88 -14.23
C ASN A 101 5.65 -9.61 -14.84
N VAL A 102 4.81 -8.89 -14.07
CA VAL A 102 4.18 -7.63 -14.53
C VAL A 102 5.19 -6.47 -14.49
N VAL A 103 6.12 -6.45 -13.53
CA VAL A 103 7.21 -5.46 -13.49
C VAL A 103 8.25 -5.75 -14.58
N GLU A 104 8.52 -7.02 -14.89
CA GLU A 104 9.43 -7.42 -15.95
C GLU A 104 8.88 -7.15 -17.36
N SER A 105 7.56 -7.23 -17.55
CA SER A 105 6.90 -6.85 -18.81
C SER A 105 6.69 -5.34 -18.94
N ALA A 106 6.47 -4.62 -17.84
CA ALA A 106 6.29 -3.17 -17.80
C ALA A 106 7.59 -2.43 -17.44
N ALA A 107 8.55 -2.39 -18.37
CA ALA A 107 9.77 -1.61 -18.16
C ALA A 107 9.47 -0.09 -18.13
N LYS A 108 9.71 0.49 -16.94
CA LYS A 108 9.81 1.93 -16.54
C LYS A 108 8.63 2.47 -15.73
N SER A 109 8.72 2.42 -14.40
CA SER A 109 7.90 3.27 -13.52
C SER A 109 8.78 4.01 -12.52
N THR A 110 8.64 5.33 -12.45
CA THR A 110 9.28 6.19 -11.45
C THR A 110 8.51 6.05 -10.13
N LEU A 111 9.17 5.67 -9.04
CA LEU A 111 8.56 5.66 -7.71
C LEU A 111 8.56 7.08 -7.13
N ASN A 112 7.42 7.49 -6.57
CA ASN A 112 7.39 8.63 -5.65
C ASN A 112 7.65 8.12 -4.22
N ILE A 113 8.89 8.28 -3.76
CA ILE A 113 9.47 7.65 -2.55
C ILE A 113 8.96 8.30 -1.24
N ASN A 114 8.23 9.43 -1.32
CA ASN A 114 7.89 10.25 -0.15
C ASN A 114 6.44 10.13 0.37
N ALA A 115 5.68 9.13 -0.09
CA ALA A 115 4.32 8.89 0.40
C ALA A 115 4.18 7.45 0.89
N ASP A 116 3.38 7.23 1.94
CA ASP A 116 2.91 5.91 2.40
C ASP A 116 2.02 5.15 1.38
N ASN A 117 2.12 5.53 0.10
CA ASN A 117 1.49 4.94 -1.06
C ASN A 117 2.42 3.84 -1.62
N ILE A 118 2.05 2.58 -1.43
CA ILE A 118 2.57 1.52 -2.29
C ILE A 118 1.80 1.64 -3.61
N GLY A 119 2.37 2.39 -4.55
CA GLY A 119 1.81 2.60 -5.87
C GLY A 119 2.91 3.02 -6.82
N LEU A 120 3.08 2.27 -7.90
CA LEU A 120 3.92 2.68 -9.02
C LEU A 120 3.21 3.76 -9.83
N ASP A 121 3.96 4.74 -10.31
CA ASP A 121 3.50 5.68 -11.32
C ASP A 121 3.40 5.00 -12.70
N GLU A 122 2.59 5.60 -13.56
CA GLU A 122 2.01 5.06 -14.79
C GLU A 122 3.05 4.57 -15.83
N THR A 123 2.81 3.39 -16.41
CA THR A 123 3.30 3.04 -17.75
C THR A 123 2.10 3.00 -18.70
N GLU A 124 2.33 3.32 -19.98
CA GLU A 124 1.35 3.42 -21.08
C GLU A 124 0.48 2.16 -21.35
N TYR A 125 0.63 1.07 -20.58
CA TYR A 125 -0.04 -0.21 -20.80
C TYR A 125 -0.97 -0.70 -19.68
N ARG A 126 -1.04 -0.02 -18.52
CA ARG A 126 -1.92 -0.45 -17.42
C ARG A 126 -3.27 0.24 -17.51
N THR A 127 -4.35 -0.55 -17.60
CA THR A 127 -5.71 -0.02 -17.46
C THR A 127 -6.01 0.36 -15.99
N VAL A 128 -6.84 1.37 -15.74
CA VAL A 128 -7.41 1.73 -14.40
C VAL A 128 -7.63 0.51 -13.50
N ARG A 129 -8.26 -0.52 -14.07
CA ARG A 129 -8.63 -1.76 -13.37
C ARG A 129 -7.40 -2.48 -12.80
N SER A 130 -6.31 -2.58 -13.57
CA SER A 130 -5.09 -3.27 -13.14
C SER A 130 -4.35 -2.54 -12.01
N THR A 131 -4.25 -1.21 -12.07
CA THR A 131 -3.59 -0.40 -11.02
C THR A 131 -4.40 -0.42 -9.73
N LEU A 132 -5.72 -0.23 -9.83
CA LEU A 132 -6.60 -0.22 -8.68
C LEU A 132 -6.75 -1.61 -8.06
N GLY A 133 -6.82 -2.65 -8.89
CA GLY A 133 -6.85 -4.03 -8.44
C GLY A 133 -5.57 -4.45 -7.73
N THR A 134 -4.42 -3.95 -8.20
CA THR A 134 -3.15 -4.09 -7.49
C THR A 134 -3.25 -3.49 -6.09
N LYS A 135 -3.72 -2.24 -5.96
CA LYS A 135 -3.89 -1.58 -4.65
C LYS A 135 -4.88 -2.30 -3.73
N GLN A 136 -5.95 -2.89 -4.27
CA GLN A 136 -6.89 -3.72 -3.50
C GLN A 136 -6.19 -4.92 -2.85
N ILE A 137 -5.45 -5.71 -3.66
CA ILE A 137 -4.73 -6.89 -3.16
C ILE A 137 -3.65 -6.50 -2.14
N GLN A 138 -2.87 -5.45 -2.43
CA GLN A 138 -1.85 -4.94 -1.51
C GLN A 138 -2.46 -4.48 -0.18
N SER A 139 -3.59 -3.78 -0.22
CA SER A 139 -4.28 -3.31 0.98
C SER A 139 -4.80 -4.47 1.84
N LYS A 140 -5.35 -5.50 1.19
CA LYS A 140 -5.79 -6.73 1.85
C LYS A 140 -4.62 -7.44 2.55
N MET A 141 -3.49 -7.62 1.87
CA MET A 141 -2.30 -8.26 2.45
C MET A 141 -1.81 -7.53 3.70
N ILE A 142 -1.72 -6.20 3.64
CA ILE A 142 -1.29 -5.37 4.77
C ILE A 142 -2.26 -5.51 5.95
N MET A 143 -3.57 -5.42 5.68
CA MET A 143 -4.61 -5.58 6.69
C MET A 143 -4.53 -6.93 7.40
N GLU A 144 -4.41 -8.02 6.65
CA GLU A 144 -4.31 -9.37 7.21
C GLU A 144 -3.02 -9.54 8.04
N LEU A 145 -1.86 -9.08 7.54
CA LEU A 145 -0.61 -9.10 8.31
C LEU A 145 -0.72 -8.35 9.65
N LEU A 146 -1.23 -7.12 9.61
CA LEU A 146 -1.39 -6.27 10.80
C LEU A 146 -2.36 -6.90 11.82
N SER A 147 -3.39 -7.60 11.35
CA SER A 147 -4.36 -8.28 12.23
C SER A 147 -3.78 -9.47 12.99
N ILE A 148 -2.71 -10.09 12.47
CA ILE A 148 -2.07 -11.27 13.06
C ILE A 148 -0.94 -10.88 14.01
N ASP A 149 -0.02 -10.03 13.57
CA ASP A 149 1.16 -9.64 14.34
C ASP A 149 1.69 -8.28 13.86
N LYS A 150 1.15 -7.20 14.42
CA LYS A 150 1.49 -5.82 14.04
C LYS A 150 2.99 -5.56 14.00
N LEU A 151 3.73 -6.00 15.02
CA LEU A 151 5.16 -5.72 15.16
C LEU A 151 6.02 -6.45 14.13
N CYS A 152 5.67 -7.68 13.76
CA CYS A 152 6.37 -8.38 12.69
C CYS A 152 5.90 -7.91 11.30
N ALA A 153 4.63 -7.55 11.16
CA ALA A 153 4.05 -7.04 9.92
C ALA A 153 4.73 -5.74 9.45
N GLU A 154 5.03 -4.82 10.36
CA GLU A 154 5.77 -3.58 10.05
C GLU A 154 7.12 -3.88 9.38
N VAL A 155 7.86 -4.87 9.89
CA VAL A 155 9.15 -5.30 9.30
C VAL A 155 8.96 -5.87 7.89
N VAL A 156 7.92 -6.66 7.65
CA VAL A 156 7.59 -7.21 6.32
C VAL A 156 7.21 -6.10 5.35
N ILE A 157 6.39 -5.14 5.79
CA ILE A 157 5.93 -4.00 4.97
C ILE A 157 7.12 -3.13 4.57
N ASP A 158 8.03 -2.83 5.51
CA ASP A 158 9.22 -2.04 5.23
C ASP A 158 10.18 -2.77 4.27
N ALA A 159 10.41 -4.06 4.49
CA ALA A 159 11.23 -4.87 3.58
C ALA A 159 10.64 -4.93 2.17
N TRP A 160 9.31 -5.01 2.05
CA TRP A 160 8.63 -4.99 0.76
C TRP A 160 8.76 -3.64 0.05
N LYS A 161 8.60 -2.52 0.78
CA LYS A 161 8.84 -1.17 0.27
C LYS A 161 10.28 -1.03 -0.25
N THR A 162 11.26 -1.51 0.52
CA THR A 162 12.67 -1.49 0.11
C THR A 162 12.91 -2.35 -1.13
N MET A 163 12.32 -3.55 -1.21
CA MET A 163 12.43 -4.43 -2.37
C MET A 163 11.92 -3.74 -3.63
N ILE A 164 10.68 -3.25 -3.63
CA ILE A 164 10.09 -2.53 -4.78
C ILE A 164 10.97 -1.33 -5.16
N ALA A 165 11.39 -0.53 -4.17
CA ALA A 165 12.18 0.67 -4.40
C ALA A 165 13.55 0.37 -5.01
N THR A 166 14.14 -0.77 -4.66
CA THR A 166 15.45 -1.14 -5.16
C THR A 166 15.32 -1.77 -6.54
N THR A 167 14.43 -2.74 -6.73
CA THR A 167 14.19 -3.40 -8.02
C THR A 167 13.83 -2.40 -9.13
N ALA A 168 13.07 -1.35 -8.83
CA ALA A 168 12.74 -0.32 -9.82
C ALA A 168 13.95 0.56 -10.23
N LYS A 169 14.96 0.70 -9.35
CA LYS A 169 16.19 1.44 -9.64
C LYS A 169 17.26 0.58 -10.31
N LEU A 170 17.13 -0.74 -10.23
CA LEU A 170 18.09 -1.68 -10.80
C LEU A 170 17.97 -1.64 -12.33
N ASP A 171 19.07 -1.28 -13.00
CA ASP A 171 19.19 -1.46 -14.44
C ASP A 171 19.36 -2.95 -14.75
N LYS A 172 18.23 -3.62 -15.01
CA LYS A 172 18.17 -5.04 -15.38
C LYS A 172 18.90 -5.37 -16.69
N ILE A 173 19.44 -4.39 -17.42
CA ILE A 173 20.13 -4.57 -18.70
C ILE A 173 21.64 -4.29 -18.56
N ARG A 174 22.10 -3.83 -17.38
CA ARG A 174 23.52 -3.48 -17.18
C ARG A 174 24.43 -4.70 -17.43
N PRO A 175 25.57 -4.52 -18.09
CA PRO A 175 26.56 -5.60 -18.21
C PRO A 175 27.26 -5.83 -16.86
N PHE A 176 27.50 -7.09 -16.52
CA PHE A 176 28.29 -7.48 -15.35
C PHE A 176 29.69 -7.92 -15.79
N SER A 177 30.71 -7.49 -15.05
CA SER A 177 32.11 -7.78 -15.41
C SER A 177 32.68 -9.00 -14.69
N ASN A 178 32.08 -9.40 -13.57
CA ASN A 178 32.52 -10.54 -12.77
C ASN A 178 31.39 -11.10 -11.87
N LEU A 179 31.65 -12.27 -11.29
CA LEU A 179 30.70 -12.98 -10.43
C LEU A 179 30.32 -12.22 -9.16
N GLU A 180 31.27 -11.57 -8.49
CA GLU A 180 31.02 -10.87 -7.21
C GLU A 180 30.03 -9.73 -7.41
N GLU A 181 30.24 -8.94 -8.46
CA GLU A 181 29.35 -7.85 -8.88
C GLU A 181 27.93 -8.35 -9.17
N TYR A 182 27.81 -9.50 -9.83
CA TYR A 182 26.52 -10.12 -10.15
C TYR A 182 25.83 -10.65 -8.89
N VAL A 183 26.54 -11.32 -7.99
CA VAL A 183 25.98 -11.88 -6.75
C VAL A 183 25.46 -10.77 -5.84
N ASP A 184 26.18 -9.66 -5.70
CA ASP A 184 25.71 -8.51 -4.90
C ASP A 184 24.41 -7.90 -5.47
N TYR A 185 24.30 -7.81 -6.79
CA TYR A 185 23.07 -7.42 -7.47
C TYR A 185 21.94 -8.43 -7.21
N ARG A 186 22.23 -9.73 -7.44
CA ARG A 186 21.23 -10.81 -7.44
C ARG A 186 20.69 -11.10 -6.04
N ASN A 187 21.48 -10.87 -5.00
CA ASN A 187 21.05 -10.95 -3.59
C ASN A 187 19.87 -10.02 -3.28
N ILE A 188 19.75 -8.90 -3.99
CA ILE A 188 18.66 -7.93 -3.80
C ILE A 188 17.54 -8.21 -4.79
N ASP A 189 17.88 -8.42 -6.06
CA ASP A 189 16.93 -8.62 -7.17
C ASP A 189 16.03 -9.85 -6.98
N THR A 190 16.55 -10.95 -6.41
CA THR A 190 15.80 -12.18 -6.15
C THR A 190 14.76 -12.07 -5.03
N GLY A 191 14.77 -10.98 -4.26
CA GLY A 191 13.86 -10.80 -3.12
C GLY A 191 14.17 -11.71 -1.92
N ALA A 192 15.35 -12.33 -1.84
CA ALA A 192 15.73 -13.18 -0.71
C ALA A 192 15.60 -12.48 0.67
N PRO A 193 15.97 -11.19 0.85
CA PRO A 193 15.71 -10.46 2.09
C PRO A 193 14.23 -10.33 2.43
N PHE A 194 13.36 -10.21 1.42
CA PHE A 194 11.92 -10.13 1.63
C PHE A 194 11.34 -11.48 2.09
N VAL A 195 11.77 -12.59 1.48
CA VAL A 195 11.38 -13.95 1.92
C VAL A 195 11.87 -14.24 3.35
N ASP A 196 13.06 -13.78 3.73
CA ASP A 196 13.55 -13.84 5.12
C ASP A 196 12.60 -13.12 6.08
N THR A 197 12.11 -11.93 5.73
CA THR A 197 11.16 -11.22 6.61
C THR A 197 9.83 -11.96 6.76
N LEU A 198 9.34 -12.60 5.71
CA LEU A 198 8.15 -13.45 5.75
C LEU A 198 8.38 -14.72 6.60
N MET A 199 9.56 -15.32 6.52
CA MET A 199 9.97 -16.42 7.40
C MET A 199 9.92 -15.97 8.87
N ARG A 200 10.51 -14.82 9.17
CA ARG A 200 10.53 -14.24 10.52
C ARG A 200 9.12 -13.94 11.04
N PHE A 201 8.25 -13.37 10.19
CA PHE A 201 6.84 -13.20 10.48
C PHE A 201 6.15 -14.55 10.75
N GLY A 202 6.38 -15.56 9.91
CA GLY A 202 5.78 -16.88 10.08
C GLY A 202 6.19 -17.58 11.37
N MET A 203 7.44 -17.40 11.80
CA MET A 203 7.94 -17.91 13.08
C MET A 203 7.52 -17.04 14.28
N GLY A 204 7.11 -15.80 14.05
CA GLY A 204 6.85 -14.81 15.10
C GLY A 204 8.11 -14.37 15.82
N THR A 205 9.22 -14.21 15.09
CA THR A 205 10.52 -13.78 15.62
C THR A 205 10.95 -12.45 15.00
N ARG A 206 11.63 -11.62 15.78
CA ARG A 206 12.21 -10.35 15.31
C ARG A 206 13.70 -10.28 15.64
N LEU A 207 14.46 -9.66 14.75
CA LEU A 207 15.85 -9.33 14.97
C LEU A 207 15.98 -7.84 15.28
N THR A 208 16.85 -7.52 16.22
CA THR A 208 17.26 -6.13 16.46
C THR A 208 18.19 -5.67 15.34
N PRO A 209 18.31 -4.36 15.07
CA PRO A 209 19.24 -3.84 14.07
C PRO A 209 20.70 -4.28 14.30
N GLU A 210 21.09 -4.46 15.57
CA GLU A 210 22.42 -4.96 15.91
C GLU A 210 22.59 -6.45 15.58
N GLU A 211 21.59 -7.27 15.87
CA GLU A 211 21.59 -8.68 15.45
C GLU A 211 21.62 -8.80 13.91
N GLU A 212 20.85 -7.99 13.19
CA GLU A 212 20.85 -7.99 11.72
C GLU A 212 22.24 -7.62 11.16
N ARG A 213 22.89 -6.57 11.68
CA ARG A 213 24.26 -6.20 11.30
C ARG A 213 25.26 -7.33 11.58
N ARG A 214 25.14 -7.98 12.73
CA ARG A 214 26.03 -9.07 13.13
C ARG A 214 25.83 -10.33 12.28
N LEU A 215 24.60 -10.62 11.89
CA LEU A 215 24.25 -11.79 11.07
C LEU A 215 24.45 -11.56 9.58
N ALA A 216 24.47 -10.31 9.09
CA ALA A 216 24.65 -9.95 7.68
C ALA A 216 25.74 -10.76 6.93
N PRO A 217 26.98 -10.90 7.43
CA PRO A 217 28.01 -11.69 6.73
C PRO A 217 27.70 -13.20 6.70
N ILE A 218 26.85 -13.69 7.60
CA ILE A 218 26.43 -15.10 7.65
C ILE A 218 25.28 -15.33 6.69
N VAL A 219 24.25 -14.46 6.66
CA VAL A 219 23.09 -14.66 5.79
C VAL A 219 23.37 -14.43 4.30
N LYS A 220 24.32 -13.57 3.94
CA LYS A 220 24.64 -13.23 2.53
C LYS A 220 24.91 -14.46 1.64
N PRO A 221 25.77 -15.42 2.03
CA PRO A 221 25.97 -16.66 1.25
C PRO A 221 24.69 -17.48 1.04
N CYS A 222 23.76 -17.48 2.01
CA CYS A 222 22.47 -18.16 1.85
C CYS A 222 21.63 -17.49 0.75
N TYR A 223 21.56 -16.15 0.74
CA TYR A 223 20.85 -15.41 -0.30
C TYR A 223 21.46 -15.65 -1.69
N ALA A 224 22.79 -15.71 -1.77
CA ALA A 224 23.48 -16.01 -3.02
C ALA A 224 23.13 -17.42 -3.51
N ALA A 225 23.16 -18.44 -2.62
CA ALA A 225 22.80 -19.80 -2.98
C ALA A 225 21.34 -19.90 -3.49
N LEU A 226 20.39 -19.21 -2.87
CA LEU A 226 18.99 -19.17 -3.30
C LEU A 226 18.84 -18.54 -4.69
N GLY A 227 19.49 -17.40 -4.92
CA GLY A 227 19.43 -16.68 -6.19
C GLY A 227 20.09 -17.43 -7.34
N LEU A 228 21.25 -18.05 -7.11
CA LEU A 228 21.96 -18.79 -8.15
C LEU A 228 21.31 -20.15 -8.44
N ALA A 229 20.69 -20.79 -7.45
CA ALA A 229 19.83 -21.94 -7.70
C ALA A 229 18.62 -21.54 -8.56
N ASN A 230 18.01 -20.37 -8.30
CA ASN A 230 16.94 -19.85 -9.15
C ASN A 230 17.42 -19.68 -10.60
N ASP A 231 18.55 -19.01 -10.83
CA ASP A 231 19.12 -18.82 -12.17
C ASP A 231 19.29 -20.15 -12.92
N TYR A 232 19.71 -21.21 -12.21
CA TYR A 232 19.90 -22.53 -12.79
C TYR A 232 18.59 -23.13 -13.29
N PHE A 233 17.54 -23.14 -12.46
CA PHE A 233 16.26 -23.79 -12.77
C PHE A 233 15.34 -22.95 -13.65
N SER A 234 15.41 -21.61 -13.57
CA SER A 234 14.58 -20.72 -14.40
C SER A 234 15.18 -20.47 -15.79
N PHE A 235 16.46 -20.81 -16.01
CA PHE A 235 17.20 -20.47 -17.24
C PHE A 235 16.46 -20.86 -18.51
N ASP A 236 15.92 -22.08 -18.61
CA ASP A 236 15.37 -22.57 -19.88
C ASP A 236 14.15 -21.77 -20.33
N ILE A 237 13.33 -21.34 -19.37
CA ILE A 237 12.16 -20.49 -19.62
C ILE A 237 12.56 -19.05 -19.90
N GLU A 238 13.46 -18.48 -19.08
CA GLU A 238 14.00 -17.13 -19.30
C GLU A 238 14.72 -17.02 -20.66
N TRP A 239 15.41 -18.08 -21.08
CA TRP A 239 16.10 -18.16 -22.36
C TRP A 239 15.12 -18.21 -23.54
N GLN A 240 14.06 -19.01 -23.45
CA GLN A 240 13.00 -19.01 -24.47
C GLN A 240 12.34 -17.63 -24.60
N GLU A 241 12.07 -16.97 -23.47
CA GLU A 241 11.52 -15.62 -23.44
C GLU A 241 12.46 -14.60 -24.06
N PHE A 242 13.74 -14.67 -23.68
CA PHE A 242 14.80 -13.84 -24.23
C PHE A 242 14.93 -13.99 -25.75
N GLN A 243 14.82 -15.22 -26.28
CA GLN A 243 14.84 -15.50 -27.72
C GLN A 243 13.59 -15.02 -28.45
N SER A 244 12.41 -15.12 -27.81
CA SER A 244 11.12 -14.74 -28.40
C SER A 244 10.85 -13.23 -28.37
N ALA A 245 11.56 -12.49 -27.51
CA ALA A 245 11.36 -11.05 -27.34
C ALA A 245 11.69 -10.30 -28.65
N SER A 246 10.68 -9.66 -29.24
CA SER A 246 10.86 -8.80 -30.43
C SER A 246 11.63 -7.50 -30.16
N SER A 247 11.96 -7.24 -28.89
CA SER A 247 12.77 -6.10 -28.45
C SER A 247 14.24 -6.49 -28.51
N GLY A 248 15.09 -5.62 -29.07
CA GLY A 248 16.53 -5.85 -29.22
C GLY A 248 17.33 -5.90 -27.90
N LYS A 249 16.86 -6.65 -26.89
CA LYS A 249 17.59 -6.97 -25.66
C LYS A 249 18.90 -7.68 -26.05
N ARG A 250 20.03 -7.09 -25.66
CA ARG A 250 21.37 -7.61 -25.95
C ARG A 250 21.96 -8.42 -24.80
N THR A 251 21.36 -8.36 -23.62
CA THR A 251 21.87 -8.95 -22.38
C THR A 251 20.75 -9.62 -21.58
N MET A 252 21.08 -10.68 -20.86
CA MET A 252 20.18 -11.44 -19.98
C MET A 252 20.76 -11.49 -18.57
N THR A 253 19.92 -11.22 -17.57
CA THR A 253 20.32 -11.14 -16.15
C THR A 253 20.17 -12.49 -15.48
N ASN A 254 21.03 -13.43 -15.87
CA ASN A 254 21.07 -14.80 -15.35
C ASN A 254 22.50 -15.32 -15.42
N LEU A 255 23.01 -15.94 -14.35
CA LEU A 255 24.40 -16.36 -14.29
C LEU A 255 24.78 -17.42 -15.34
N VAL A 256 23.86 -18.29 -15.75
CA VAL A 256 24.12 -19.28 -16.81
C VAL A 256 24.47 -18.54 -18.10
N TRP A 257 23.68 -17.52 -18.47
CA TRP A 257 23.97 -16.70 -19.65
C TRP A 257 25.30 -15.96 -19.51
N LEU A 258 25.58 -15.40 -18.33
CA LEU A 258 26.84 -14.68 -18.08
C LEU A 258 28.06 -15.59 -18.22
N PHE A 259 28.03 -16.83 -17.73
CA PHE A 259 29.14 -17.77 -17.95
C PHE A 259 29.29 -18.17 -19.42
N MET A 260 28.18 -18.32 -20.16
CA MET A 260 28.28 -18.51 -21.62
C MET A 260 29.01 -17.34 -22.28
N GLN A 261 28.76 -16.10 -21.84
CA GLN A 261 29.43 -14.92 -22.42
C GLN A 261 30.87 -14.73 -21.94
N TRP A 262 31.13 -14.85 -20.64
CA TRP A 262 32.45 -14.64 -20.05
C TRP A 262 33.45 -15.72 -20.47
N ASP A 263 32.99 -16.97 -20.50
CA ASP A 263 33.88 -18.12 -20.66
C ASP A 263 33.76 -18.81 -22.03
N GLN A 264 32.80 -18.37 -22.88
CA GLN A 264 32.56 -18.92 -24.21
C GLN A 264 32.27 -20.42 -24.20
N VAL A 265 31.41 -20.84 -23.25
CA VAL A 265 30.99 -22.23 -23.06
C VAL A 265 29.54 -22.44 -23.46
N ASP A 266 29.14 -23.70 -23.66
CA ASP A 266 27.75 -24.06 -23.92
C ASP A 266 26.88 -24.01 -22.64
N VAL A 267 25.57 -24.18 -22.81
CA VAL A 267 24.58 -24.11 -21.72
C VAL A 267 24.86 -25.16 -20.64
N GLU A 268 25.21 -26.39 -21.02
CA GLU A 268 25.43 -27.50 -20.09
C GLU A 268 26.64 -27.23 -19.19
N GLU A 269 27.74 -26.77 -19.78
CA GLU A 269 28.94 -26.39 -19.06
C GLU A 269 28.71 -25.14 -18.21
N ALA A 270 27.96 -24.15 -18.70
CA ALA A 270 27.57 -22.97 -17.90
C ALA A 270 26.72 -23.35 -16.70
N LYS A 271 25.68 -24.19 -16.89
CA LYS A 271 24.85 -24.74 -15.81
C LYS A 271 25.69 -25.51 -14.79
N ARG A 272 26.64 -26.35 -15.23
CA ARG A 272 27.57 -27.04 -14.33
C ARG A 272 28.37 -26.06 -13.45
N ARG A 273 28.87 -24.96 -14.03
CA ARG A 273 29.59 -23.92 -13.27
C ARG A 273 28.69 -23.17 -12.29
N VAL A 274 27.46 -22.81 -12.68
CA VAL A 274 26.48 -22.21 -11.76
C VAL A 274 26.23 -23.11 -10.56
N ARG A 275 26.06 -24.42 -10.78
CA ARG A 275 25.90 -25.39 -9.69
C ARG A 275 27.13 -25.42 -8.77
N GLU A 276 28.34 -25.45 -9.32
CA GLU A 276 29.58 -25.44 -8.52
C GLU A 276 29.72 -24.16 -7.68
N VAL A 277 29.38 -23.01 -8.24
CA VAL A 277 29.37 -21.73 -7.52
C VAL A 277 28.31 -21.74 -6.42
N THR A 278 27.11 -22.21 -6.72
CA THR A 278 26.01 -22.31 -5.75
C THR A 278 26.41 -23.20 -4.57
N ASN A 279 26.95 -24.39 -4.85
CA ASN A 279 27.43 -25.33 -3.82
C ASN A 279 28.53 -24.72 -2.93
N ARG A 280 29.41 -23.87 -3.48
CA ARG A 280 30.39 -23.14 -2.67
C ARG A 280 29.73 -22.18 -1.69
N TYR A 281 28.68 -21.46 -2.11
CA TYR A 281 27.92 -20.57 -1.23
C TYR A 281 27.08 -21.34 -0.19
N GLU A 282 26.53 -22.51 -0.54
CA GLU A 282 25.90 -23.43 0.43
C GLU A 282 26.90 -23.84 1.52
N ASP A 283 28.08 -24.34 1.12
CA ASP A 283 29.13 -24.73 2.07
C ASP A 283 29.63 -23.54 2.91
N GLU A 284 29.79 -22.36 2.30
CA GLU A 284 30.18 -21.14 2.99
C GLU A 284 29.14 -20.71 4.04
N TYR A 285 27.84 -20.76 3.70
CA TYR A 285 26.76 -20.48 4.64
C TYR A 285 26.84 -21.41 5.86
N ARG A 286 26.92 -22.72 5.60
CA ARG A 286 27.00 -23.75 6.65
C ARG A 286 28.19 -23.53 7.57
N GLN A 287 29.37 -23.31 7.02
CA GLN A 287 30.59 -23.08 7.80
C GLN A 287 30.50 -21.80 8.63
N ARG A 288 29.99 -20.70 8.07
CA ARG A 288 29.83 -19.43 8.81
C ARG A 288 28.79 -19.56 9.93
N MET A 289 27.69 -20.24 9.66
CA MET A 289 26.65 -20.53 10.66
C MET A 289 27.22 -21.38 11.81
N GLU A 290 27.88 -22.49 11.51
CA GLU A 290 28.49 -23.37 12.51
C GLU A 290 29.54 -22.62 13.36
N ALA A 291 30.41 -21.84 12.71
CA ALA A 291 31.43 -21.04 13.38
C ALA A 291 30.82 -19.98 14.31
N PHE A 292 29.76 -19.30 13.87
CA PHE A 292 29.04 -18.32 14.68
C PHE A 292 28.38 -18.98 15.89
N LEU A 293 27.65 -20.08 15.70
CA LEU A 293 26.94 -20.78 16.77
C LEU A 293 27.90 -21.42 17.79
N ALA A 294 29.11 -21.79 17.38
CA ALA A 294 30.14 -22.31 18.28
C ALA A 294 30.77 -21.24 19.19
N LYS A 295 30.73 -19.96 18.77
CA LYS A 295 31.39 -18.84 19.46
C LYS A 295 30.36 -17.78 19.86
N ASP A 296 30.15 -16.86 18.94
CA ASP A 296 29.43 -15.59 19.09
C ASP A 296 27.94 -15.73 19.37
N GLY A 297 27.32 -16.77 18.82
CA GLY A 297 25.92 -17.14 19.01
C GLY A 297 25.71 -18.24 20.06
N ARG A 298 26.75 -18.63 20.80
CA ARG A 298 26.67 -19.73 21.77
C ARG A 298 25.64 -19.43 22.86
N GLY A 299 24.66 -20.32 23.01
CA GLY A 299 23.58 -20.18 23.99
C GLY A 299 22.46 -19.20 23.58
N ASN A 300 22.49 -18.65 22.36
CA ASN A 300 21.41 -17.84 21.83
C ASN A 300 20.44 -18.69 20.99
N ASP A 301 19.44 -19.28 21.65
CA ASP A 301 18.46 -20.16 21.01
C ASP A 301 17.64 -19.44 19.92
N LYS A 302 17.39 -18.14 20.09
CA LYS A 302 16.69 -17.32 19.07
C LYS A 302 17.47 -17.29 17.76
N LEU A 303 18.74 -16.90 17.81
CA LEU A 303 19.60 -16.79 16.62
C LEU A 303 19.90 -18.16 16.01
N LYS A 304 20.06 -19.20 16.85
CA LYS A 304 20.20 -20.58 16.38
C LYS A 304 18.98 -21.04 15.60
N THR A 305 17.78 -20.81 16.14
CA THR A 305 16.53 -21.19 15.47
C THR A 305 16.35 -20.41 14.17
N TYR A 306 16.66 -19.11 14.16
CA TYR A 306 16.63 -18.28 12.97
C TYR A 306 17.57 -18.77 11.86
N LEU A 307 18.85 -18.98 12.15
CA LEU A 307 19.84 -19.42 11.16
C LEU A 307 19.53 -20.83 10.64
N ASN A 308 19.09 -21.73 11.53
CA ASN A 308 18.65 -23.06 11.10
C ASN A 308 17.44 -22.96 10.14
N ALA A 309 16.45 -22.13 10.46
CA ALA A 309 15.28 -21.93 9.60
C ALA A 309 15.66 -21.35 8.24
N LEU A 310 16.56 -20.35 8.21
CA LEU A 310 17.06 -19.76 6.97
C LEU A 310 17.78 -20.80 6.11
N GLY A 311 18.58 -21.67 6.72
CA GLY A 311 19.29 -22.73 6.01
C GLY A 311 18.36 -23.75 5.33
N HIS A 312 17.14 -23.96 5.84
CA HIS A 312 16.16 -24.85 5.21
C HIS A 312 15.49 -24.24 3.97
N GLN A 313 15.66 -22.92 3.73
CA GLN A 313 15.21 -22.32 2.48
C GLN A 313 15.99 -22.89 1.28
N ILE A 314 17.28 -23.22 1.44
CA ILE A 314 18.15 -23.76 0.38
C ILE A 314 17.58 -25.07 -0.19
N PRO A 315 17.43 -26.16 0.59
CA PRO A 315 16.89 -27.42 0.05
C PRO A 315 15.42 -27.26 -0.36
N GLY A 316 14.64 -26.40 0.31
CA GLY A 316 13.26 -26.12 -0.04
C GLY A 316 13.11 -25.49 -1.42
N ASN A 317 13.95 -24.51 -1.73
CA ASN A 317 13.96 -23.80 -3.00
C ASN A 317 14.34 -24.73 -4.16
N VAL A 318 15.39 -25.53 -3.97
CA VAL A 318 15.81 -26.54 -4.96
C VAL A 318 14.71 -27.57 -5.15
N ALA A 319 14.20 -28.17 -4.07
CA ALA A 319 13.14 -29.17 -4.14
C ALA A 319 11.91 -28.66 -4.89
N TRP A 320 11.45 -27.45 -4.58
CA TRP A 320 10.32 -26.83 -5.28
C TRP A 320 10.62 -26.60 -6.77
N SER A 321 11.82 -26.13 -7.11
CA SER A 321 12.19 -25.73 -8.47
C SER A 321 12.28 -26.90 -9.46
N LEU A 322 12.58 -28.11 -8.99
CA LEU A 322 12.73 -29.31 -9.84
C LEU A 322 11.50 -29.65 -10.69
N ARG A 323 10.30 -29.30 -10.22
CA ARG A 323 9.02 -29.68 -10.85
C ARG A 323 7.92 -28.63 -10.70
N CYS A 324 8.27 -27.38 -10.40
CA CYS A 324 7.24 -26.36 -10.28
C CYS A 324 6.66 -26.00 -11.66
N PRO A 325 5.33 -25.89 -11.80
CA PRO A 325 4.70 -25.44 -13.05
C PRO A 325 5.20 -24.08 -13.56
N ARG A 326 5.82 -23.27 -12.70
CA ARG A 326 6.44 -22.00 -13.07
C ARG A 326 7.63 -22.18 -14.02
N TYR A 327 8.49 -23.18 -13.79
CA TYR A 327 9.65 -23.47 -14.64
C TYR A 327 9.40 -24.61 -15.62
N HIS A 328 8.29 -25.33 -15.43
CA HIS A 328 7.88 -26.48 -16.24
C HIS A 328 6.47 -26.27 -16.82
N PRO A 329 6.31 -25.47 -17.89
CA PRO A 329 5.01 -25.18 -18.48
C PRO A 329 4.23 -26.43 -18.91
N GLU A 330 4.93 -27.49 -19.31
CA GLU A 330 4.36 -28.80 -19.66
C GLU A 330 3.61 -29.46 -18.50
N LEU A 331 3.89 -29.07 -17.25
CA LEU A 331 3.24 -29.59 -16.05
C LEU A 331 2.00 -28.79 -15.62
N CYS A 332 1.68 -27.67 -16.27
CA CYS A 332 0.62 -26.75 -15.84
C CYS A 332 -0.79 -27.37 -15.85
N ASP A 333 -1.14 -28.15 -16.89
CA ASP A 333 -2.47 -28.77 -17.01
C ASP A 333 -2.68 -29.88 -15.97
N ASP A 334 -1.66 -30.70 -15.77
CA ASP A 334 -1.66 -31.74 -14.74
C ASP A 334 -1.71 -31.12 -13.33
N ALA A 335 -0.93 -30.06 -13.09
CA ALA A 335 -0.94 -29.35 -11.83
C ALA A 335 -2.31 -28.74 -11.53
N SER A 336 -2.97 -28.14 -12.53
CA SER A 336 -4.34 -27.61 -12.40
C SER A 336 -5.29 -28.72 -11.96
N SER A 337 -5.23 -29.87 -12.63
CA SER A 337 -6.09 -31.02 -12.37
C SER A 337 -5.88 -31.63 -10.98
N LEU A 338 -4.65 -31.61 -10.46
CA LEU A 338 -4.32 -32.07 -9.11
C LEU A 338 -4.80 -31.11 -8.04
N LEU A 339 -4.61 -29.80 -8.23
CA LEU A 339 -5.12 -28.78 -7.29
C LEU A 339 -6.65 -28.75 -7.25
N GLU A 340 -7.32 -28.96 -8.38
CA GLU A 340 -8.78 -29.00 -8.43
C GLU A 340 -9.34 -30.23 -7.70
N ARG A 341 -8.67 -31.38 -7.79
CA ARG A 341 -8.99 -32.57 -7.00
C ARG A 341 -8.82 -32.30 -5.51
N TYR A 342 -7.68 -31.74 -5.12
CA TYR A 342 -7.42 -31.35 -3.73
C TYR A 342 -8.50 -30.41 -3.19
N ARG A 343 -8.88 -29.38 -3.97
CA ARG A 343 -9.95 -28.45 -3.59
C ARG A 343 -11.30 -29.13 -3.41
N LYS A 344 -11.62 -30.14 -4.24
CA LYS A 344 -12.87 -30.92 -4.12
C LYS A 344 -12.84 -31.84 -2.91
N GLU A 345 -11.69 -32.39 -2.56
CA GLU A 345 -11.48 -33.25 -1.38
C GLU A 345 -11.56 -32.44 -0.09
N SER A 346 -10.86 -31.30 0.02
CA SER A 346 -10.95 -30.42 1.20
C SER A 346 -12.36 -29.89 1.45
N LYS A 347 -13.10 -29.55 0.37
CA LYS A 347 -14.53 -29.15 0.49
C LYS A 347 -15.45 -30.29 0.93
N ARG A 348 -15.08 -31.56 0.69
CA ARG A 348 -15.83 -32.72 1.19
C ARG A 348 -15.56 -32.91 2.68
N GLU A 349 -14.30 -32.77 3.12
CA GLU A 349 -13.93 -32.85 4.54
C GLU A 349 -14.56 -31.72 5.38
N GLU A 350 -14.62 -30.48 4.86
CA GLU A 350 -15.35 -29.36 5.49
C GLU A 350 -16.87 -29.61 5.53
N LYS A 351 -17.45 -30.16 4.45
CA LYS A 351 -18.87 -30.55 4.43
C LYS A 351 -19.18 -31.72 5.37
N ASP A 352 -18.28 -32.67 5.54
CA ASP A 352 -18.46 -33.80 6.46
C ASP A 352 -18.35 -33.35 7.93
N GLN A 353 -17.74 -32.19 8.20
CA GLN A 353 -17.77 -31.52 9.51
C GLN A 353 -19.02 -30.64 9.71
N GLU A 354 -19.52 -29.97 8.66
CA GLU A 354 -20.76 -29.18 8.72
C GLU A 354 -22.04 -30.04 8.69
N THR A 355 -22.02 -31.23 8.08
CA THR A 355 -23.20 -32.12 7.97
C THR A 355 -23.55 -32.90 9.25
N ALA A 356 -22.79 -32.73 10.34
CA ALA A 356 -23.22 -33.17 11.67
C ALA A 356 -24.35 -32.29 12.26
N HIS A 357 -24.60 -31.11 11.68
CA HIS A 357 -25.69 -30.22 12.03
C HIS A 357 -26.29 -29.61 10.76
N ASP A 358 -27.22 -30.32 10.10
CA ASP A 358 -28.52 -29.75 9.72
C ASP A 358 -29.31 -30.69 8.79
N ILE A 359 -30.62 -30.72 9.04
CA ILE A 359 -31.65 -31.51 8.37
C ILE A 359 -32.06 -30.78 7.07
N PRO A 360 -32.11 -31.45 5.90
CA PRO A 360 -32.47 -30.76 4.66
C PRO A 360 -34.00 -30.74 4.46
N ALA A 361 -34.53 -29.55 4.16
CA ALA A 361 -35.84 -29.36 3.57
C ALA A 361 -35.74 -29.28 2.04
N ASP A 362 -36.66 -29.99 1.41
CA ASP A 362 -36.93 -30.15 -0.01
C ASP A 362 -37.48 -28.85 -0.61
N ASP A 363 -37.01 -28.42 -1.79
CA ASP A 363 -37.95 -27.87 -2.76
C ASP A 363 -37.41 -27.90 -4.20
N SER A 364 -38.33 -28.25 -5.09
CA SER A 364 -38.13 -28.48 -6.51
C SER A 364 -39.06 -27.57 -7.29
N ALA A 365 -38.55 -26.79 -8.25
CA ALA A 365 -39.37 -26.31 -9.36
C ALA A 365 -38.52 -25.74 -10.51
N ARG A 366 -38.97 -26.07 -11.72
CA ARG A 366 -38.33 -25.89 -13.02
C ARG A 366 -38.70 -24.54 -13.67
N ARG A 367 -37.83 -24.12 -14.60
CA ARG A 367 -38.01 -23.07 -15.65
C ARG A 367 -39.19 -23.38 -16.60
N PRO A 368 -39.64 -22.43 -17.45
CA PRO A 368 -39.06 -22.19 -18.81
C PRO A 368 -39.01 -20.68 -19.19
N SER A 369 -38.00 -20.13 -19.91
CA SER A 369 -37.70 -20.09 -21.36
C SER A 369 -38.71 -19.37 -22.28
N ASP A 370 -38.14 -18.76 -23.33
CA ASP A 370 -38.71 -18.11 -24.54
C ASP A 370 -38.87 -16.58 -24.44
N SER A 371 -38.54 -15.75 -25.43
CA SER A 371 -37.98 -15.94 -26.78
C SER A 371 -37.64 -14.56 -27.39
N ASP A 372 -36.71 -14.59 -28.36
CA ASP A 372 -36.31 -13.61 -29.36
C ASP A 372 -37.29 -12.49 -29.77
N VAL A 373 -36.76 -11.29 -30.09
CA VAL A 373 -36.98 -10.61 -31.39
C VAL A 373 -35.75 -9.78 -31.75
N SER A 374 -35.27 -10.00 -32.97
CA SER A 374 -34.24 -9.25 -33.69
C SER A 374 -34.83 -8.02 -34.41
N CYS A 375 -34.03 -6.98 -34.62
CA CYS A 375 -34.05 -6.27 -35.90
C CYS A 375 -32.73 -5.53 -36.14
N SER A 376 -32.26 -5.66 -37.37
CA SER A 376 -31.01 -5.13 -37.90
C SER A 376 -31.23 -3.79 -38.62
N VAL A 377 -30.17 -3.00 -38.81
CA VAL A 377 -29.68 -2.51 -40.13
C VAL A 377 -28.79 -1.25 -39.97
N ARG A 378 -27.51 -1.42 -40.37
CA ARG A 378 -26.55 -0.51 -41.07
C ARG A 378 -26.19 0.86 -40.44
N SER A 379 -24.92 1.10 -40.08
CA SER A 379 -23.77 1.49 -40.95
C SER A 379 -24.08 2.77 -41.78
N SER A 380 -23.29 3.84 -41.83
CA SER A 380 -21.84 3.93 -41.74
C SER A 380 -21.41 5.41 -41.93
N ILE A 381 -20.18 5.69 -41.54
CA ILE A 381 -19.26 6.74 -42.06
C ILE A 381 -19.45 8.18 -41.54
N TRP A 382 -18.52 8.52 -40.67
CA TRP A 382 -18.06 9.87 -40.37
C TRP A 382 -17.15 10.36 -41.50
N SER A 383 -17.40 11.57 -42.01
CA SER A 383 -16.41 12.34 -42.78
C SER A 383 -16.04 13.58 -41.99
N VAL A 384 -14.78 13.61 -41.58
CA VAL A 384 -14.06 14.75 -40.99
C VAL A 384 -14.01 15.90 -41.99
N SER A 385 -14.27 17.12 -41.54
CA SER A 385 -13.86 18.34 -42.26
C SER A 385 -13.36 19.39 -41.30
N LYS A 386 -12.17 19.89 -41.64
CA LYS A 386 -11.36 20.88 -40.94
C LYS A 386 -11.85 22.31 -41.26
N ARG A 387 -11.55 23.20 -40.29
CA ARG A 387 -11.34 24.67 -40.37
C ARG A 387 -12.56 25.58 -40.51
N SER A 388 -12.64 26.52 -39.57
CA SER A 388 -12.40 27.98 -39.77
C SER A 388 -12.58 28.67 -38.40
N SER A 389 -11.64 29.41 -37.80
CA SER A 389 -11.00 30.65 -38.28
C SER A 389 -12.03 31.77 -38.54
N ILE A 390 -12.38 32.52 -37.49
CA ILE A 390 -12.99 33.86 -37.57
C ILE A 390 -11.81 34.83 -37.43
N SER A 391 -11.34 35.43 -38.53
CA SER A 391 -11.83 36.64 -39.20
C SER A 391 -11.39 37.93 -38.50
N SER A 392 -10.29 38.45 -39.03
CA SER A 392 -9.75 39.81 -38.95
C SER A 392 -10.65 40.85 -39.64
N ALA A 393 -10.68 42.06 -39.08
CA ALA A 393 -11.00 43.33 -39.76
C ALA A 393 -10.17 44.47 -39.10
N PRO A 394 -9.92 45.59 -39.79
CA PRO A 394 -8.72 45.87 -40.57
C PRO A 394 -7.67 46.71 -39.82
N SER A 395 -6.47 46.71 -40.38
CA SER A 395 -5.32 47.56 -40.06
C SER A 395 -5.68 49.04 -39.99
N ASP A 396 -5.42 49.65 -38.84
CA ASP A 396 -5.14 51.08 -38.75
C ASP A 396 -3.67 51.24 -38.34
N ASP A 397 -2.93 51.89 -39.23
CA ASP A 397 -1.49 52.12 -39.14
C ASP A 397 -1.20 53.15 -38.05
N SER A 398 -0.85 52.67 -36.85
CA SER A 398 0.02 53.43 -35.96
C SER A 398 0.74 52.47 -35.03
N GLU A 399 1.95 52.04 -35.42
CA GLU A 399 2.94 51.73 -34.39
C GLU A 399 3.19 52.99 -33.57
N PRO A 400 3.23 52.85 -32.24
CA PRO A 400 4.42 53.36 -31.60
C PRO A 400 4.88 52.45 -30.43
N TRP A 401 6.14 52.00 -30.51
CA TRP A 401 6.98 51.41 -29.45
C TRP A 401 6.72 49.95 -29.06
N SER A 402 7.41 49.02 -29.72
CA SER A 402 7.66 47.67 -29.21
C SER A 402 8.62 47.72 -28.02
N LEU A 403 8.11 47.97 -26.81
CA LEU A 403 8.76 47.47 -25.61
C LEU A 403 8.77 45.95 -25.73
N GLU A 404 9.94 45.31 -25.68
CA GLU A 404 10.01 43.88 -25.41
C GLU A 404 9.18 43.64 -24.14
N GLN A 405 7.99 43.05 -24.29
CA GLN A 405 7.12 42.79 -23.17
C GLN A 405 7.87 41.84 -22.25
N VAL A 406 8.40 42.36 -21.15
CA VAL A 406 8.98 41.56 -20.08
C VAL A 406 7.88 40.63 -19.61
N LYS A 407 7.95 39.36 -20.01
CA LYS A 407 7.06 38.32 -19.52
C LYS A 407 7.50 37.97 -18.12
N LEU A 408 6.67 38.31 -17.14
CA LEU A 408 6.84 37.81 -15.79
C LEU A 408 6.56 36.30 -15.80
N GLY A 409 7.43 35.53 -15.14
CA GLY A 409 7.20 34.11 -14.91
C GLY A 409 6.40 33.88 -13.62
N ASP A 410 6.00 32.62 -13.42
CA ASP A 410 5.17 32.20 -12.28
C ASP A 410 6.01 31.65 -11.11
N GLU A 411 7.36 31.72 -11.18
CA GLU A 411 8.25 31.13 -10.17
C GLU A 411 7.99 31.65 -8.76
N HIS A 412 7.77 32.96 -8.60
CA HIS A 412 7.51 33.57 -7.30
C HIS A 412 6.09 33.31 -6.79
N LEU A 413 5.17 32.98 -7.70
CA LEU A 413 3.78 32.65 -7.41
C LEU A 413 3.65 31.20 -6.94
N LEU A 414 4.44 30.29 -7.52
CA LEU A 414 4.37 28.86 -7.22
C LEU A 414 5.31 28.44 -6.09
N ALA A 415 6.37 29.20 -5.78
CA ALA A 415 7.35 28.82 -4.77
C ALA A 415 6.73 28.43 -3.39
N PRO A 416 5.73 29.15 -2.83
CA PRO A 416 5.08 28.70 -1.59
C PRO A 416 4.31 27.38 -1.74
N ALA A 417 3.67 27.16 -2.89
CA ALA A 417 2.94 25.94 -3.20
C ALA A 417 3.88 24.74 -3.39
N GLU A 418 5.03 24.94 -4.03
CA GLU A 418 6.09 23.95 -4.18
C GLU A 418 6.69 23.57 -2.82
N TYR A 419 6.90 24.56 -1.94
CA TYR A 419 7.40 24.32 -0.59
C TYR A 419 6.47 23.42 0.21
N ILE A 420 5.18 23.76 0.33
CA ILE A 420 4.24 22.93 1.11
C ILE A 420 4.07 21.53 0.50
N SER A 421 4.13 21.42 -0.83
CA SER A 421 4.08 20.13 -1.53
C SER A 421 5.32 19.27 -1.30
N SER A 422 6.47 19.88 -1.00
CA SER A 422 7.71 19.17 -0.68
C SER A 422 7.70 18.55 0.73
N LEU A 423 6.80 18.99 1.61
CA LEU A 423 6.72 18.49 2.98
C LEU A 423 6.10 17.07 3.03
N PRO A 424 6.53 16.19 3.96
CA PRO A 424 6.04 14.81 4.04
C PRO A 424 4.52 14.70 4.22
N SER A 425 3.81 13.98 3.34
CA SER A 425 2.34 13.84 3.40
C SER A 425 1.91 12.40 3.65
N LYS A 426 0.85 12.21 4.46
CA LYS A 426 0.27 10.88 4.74
C LYS A 426 -0.59 10.31 3.59
N GLY A 427 -0.74 11.03 2.48
CA GLY A 427 -1.42 10.54 1.26
C GLY A 427 -2.93 10.23 1.38
N VAL A 428 -3.55 10.56 2.51
CA VAL A 428 -4.94 10.20 2.86
C VAL A 428 -5.95 10.52 1.75
N ARG A 429 -5.86 11.70 1.13
CA ARG A 429 -6.84 12.17 0.13
C ARG A 429 -6.71 11.44 -1.19
N GLU A 430 -5.48 11.15 -1.62
CA GLU A 430 -5.24 10.35 -2.83
C GLU A 430 -5.73 8.92 -2.64
N ALA A 431 -5.44 8.33 -1.47
CA ALA A 431 -5.94 7.02 -1.08
C ALA A 431 -7.48 6.99 -1.02
N PHE A 432 -8.12 8.07 -0.59
CA PHE A 432 -9.57 8.20 -0.60
C PHE A 432 -10.14 8.25 -2.02
N VAL A 433 -9.53 9.01 -2.95
CA VAL A 433 -9.92 9.01 -4.37
C VAL A 433 -9.77 7.60 -4.95
N ASP A 434 -8.64 6.93 -4.70
CA ASP A 434 -8.43 5.55 -5.15
C ASP A 434 -9.48 4.61 -4.58
N ALA A 435 -9.76 4.71 -3.28
CA ALA A 435 -10.77 3.90 -2.60
C ALA A 435 -12.16 4.06 -3.22
N LEU A 436 -12.61 5.29 -3.46
CA LEU A 436 -13.92 5.51 -4.10
C LEU A 436 -13.94 4.99 -5.54
N ASN A 437 -12.81 5.08 -6.26
CA ASN A 437 -12.76 4.64 -7.64
C ASN A 437 -12.97 3.13 -7.81
N VAL A 438 -12.86 2.35 -6.73
CA VAL A 438 -13.14 0.89 -6.71
C VAL A 438 -14.60 0.61 -7.07
N TRP A 439 -15.49 1.53 -6.71
CA TRP A 439 -16.92 1.41 -7.00
C TRP A 439 -17.31 2.28 -8.19
N VAL A 440 -16.73 3.48 -8.29
CA VAL A 440 -17.12 4.46 -9.33
C VAL A 440 -16.57 4.08 -10.71
N MET A 441 -15.38 3.47 -10.79
CA MET A 441 -14.72 3.01 -12.02
C MET A 441 -14.52 4.11 -13.09
N LEU A 442 -13.99 5.27 -12.69
CA LEU A 442 -13.63 6.38 -13.60
C LEU A 442 -12.35 6.08 -14.39
N SER A 443 -12.17 6.78 -15.52
CA SER A 443 -10.95 6.71 -16.33
C SER A 443 -9.71 7.27 -15.62
N ASP A 444 -8.52 6.77 -15.95
CA ASP A 444 -7.25 7.19 -15.31
C ASP A 444 -7.04 8.70 -15.43
N ARG A 445 -7.32 9.26 -16.61
CA ARG A 445 -7.29 10.70 -16.86
C ARG A 445 -8.18 11.47 -15.89
N THR A 446 -9.42 11.01 -15.68
CA THR A 446 -10.35 11.68 -14.77
C THR A 446 -9.91 11.54 -13.31
N VAL A 447 -9.41 10.36 -12.91
CA VAL A 447 -8.88 10.12 -11.56
C VAL A 447 -7.67 11.02 -11.29
N ALA A 448 -6.74 11.13 -12.24
CA ALA A 448 -5.57 12.00 -12.14
C ALA A 448 -5.97 13.47 -12.01
N GLN A 449 -6.95 13.93 -12.80
CA GLN A 449 -7.50 15.29 -12.68
C GLN A 449 -8.11 15.52 -11.28
N LEU A 450 -8.90 14.57 -10.77
CA LEU A 450 -9.53 14.68 -9.44
C LEU A 450 -8.52 14.65 -8.29
N LYS A 451 -7.48 13.81 -8.39
CA LYS A 451 -6.37 13.82 -7.43
C LYS A 451 -5.62 15.15 -7.45
N SER A 452 -5.37 15.69 -8.64
CA SER A 452 -4.73 17.01 -8.78
C SER A 452 -5.60 18.11 -8.15
N ILE A 453 -6.90 18.14 -8.43
CA ILE A 453 -7.85 19.08 -7.79
C ILE A 453 -7.80 18.95 -6.26
N ALA A 454 -7.87 17.72 -5.74
CA ALA A 454 -7.84 17.45 -4.31
C ALA A 454 -6.54 17.94 -3.66
N GLN A 455 -5.40 17.73 -4.31
CA GLN A 455 -4.09 18.14 -3.83
C GLN A 455 -3.91 19.66 -3.88
N THR A 456 -4.31 20.30 -4.98
CA THR A 456 -4.29 21.77 -5.14
C THR A 456 -5.10 22.45 -4.05
N LEU A 457 -6.35 22.02 -3.84
CA LEU A 457 -7.23 22.57 -2.81
C LEU A 457 -6.70 22.33 -1.40
N HIS A 458 -6.15 21.13 -1.14
CA HIS A 458 -5.59 20.82 0.16
C HIS A 458 -4.38 21.70 0.49
N ASN A 459 -3.47 21.89 -0.45
CA ASN A 459 -2.31 22.76 -0.25
C ASN A 459 -2.73 24.21 -0.03
N ALA A 460 -3.67 24.71 -0.83
CA ALA A 460 -4.23 26.06 -0.68
C ALA A 460 -4.85 26.24 0.71
N SER A 461 -5.68 25.28 1.14
CA SER A 461 -6.34 25.36 2.45
C SER A 461 -5.34 25.31 3.59
N LEU A 462 -4.31 24.45 3.53
CA LEU A 462 -3.29 24.37 4.58
C LEU A 462 -2.47 25.64 4.72
N MET A 463 -2.11 26.28 3.60
CA MET A 463 -1.37 27.54 3.62
C MET A 463 -2.17 28.68 4.26
N LEU A 464 -3.49 28.72 4.01
CA LEU A 464 -4.38 29.69 4.64
C LEU A 464 -4.61 29.36 6.12
N ASP A 465 -4.90 28.09 6.44
CA ASP A 465 -5.09 27.57 7.80
C ASP A 465 -3.87 27.87 8.67
N ASP A 466 -2.64 27.59 8.21
CA ASP A 466 -1.40 27.93 8.94
C ASP A 466 -1.30 29.43 9.27
N ILE A 467 -1.80 30.33 8.40
CA ILE A 467 -1.78 31.78 8.65
C ILE A 467 -2.90 32.18 9.61
N GLU A 468 -4.10 31.66 9.38
CA GLU A 468 -5.30 31.97 10.15
C GLU A 468 -5.16 31.51 11.60
N ASP A 469 -4.51 30.37 11.81
CA ASP A 469 -4.22 29.79 13.12
C ASP A 469 -2.88 30.29 13.70
N SER A 470 -2.08 31.05 12.94
CA SER A 470 -0.74 31.51 13.34
C SER A 470 0.25 30.38 13.68
N SER A 471 0.08 29.22 13.03
CA SER A 471 0.92 28.03 13.20
C SER A 471 2.36 28.28 12.75
N THR A 472 3.33 28.06 13.63
CA THR A 472 4.75 28.25 13.27
C THR A 472 5.37 27.05 12.58
N LEU A 473 4.79 25.87 12.76
CA LEU A 473 5.30 24.60 12.27
C LEU A 473 4.24 23.81 11.50
N ARG A 474 4.68 23.14 10.44
CA ARG A 474 3.87 22.18 9.68
C ARG A 474 4.73 20.94 9.43
N ARG A 475 4.29 19.78 9.95
CA ARG A 475 4.99 18.48 9.78
C ARG A 475 6.46 18.53 10.27
N GLY A 476 6.70 19.27 11.35
CA GLY A 476 8.02 19.45 11.96
C GLY A 476 8.95 20.40 11.19
N GLN A 477 8.47 21.06 10.14
CA GLN A 477 9.19 22.08 9.37
C GLN A 477 8.53 23.45 9.57
N PRO A 478 9.22 24.57 9.30
CA PRO A 478 8.62 25.91 9.36
C PRO A 478 7.37 26.02 8.49
N ALA A 479 6.30 26.64 8.98
CA ALA A 479 5.09 26.85 8.19
C ALA A 479 5.37 27.76 6.98
N THR A 480 4.61 27.62 5.89
CA THR A 480 4.90 28.31 4.60
C THR A 480 5.03 29.82 4.75
N HIS A 481 4.16 30.44 5.56
CA HIS A 481 4.17 31.88 5.78
C HIS A 481 5.36 32.38 6.62
N THR A 482 6.00 31.51 7.38
CA THR A 482 7.24 31.84 8.12
C THR A 482 8.45 31.92 7.18
N VAL A 483 8.39 31.21 6.05
CA VAL A 483 9.46 31.17 5.03
C VAL A 483 9.29 32.29 4.00
N PHE A 484 8.08 32.44 3.45
CA PHE A 484 7.80 33.36 2.33
C PHE A 484 7.08 34.66 2.76
N GLY A 485 6.71 34.76 4.04
CA GLY A 485 5.89 35.85 4.54
C GLY A 485 4.39 35.64 4.25
N VAL A 486 3.58 36.31 5.07
CA VAL A 486 2.11 36.23 5.02
C VAL A 486 1.55 36.65 3.66
N GLY A 487 1.99 37.81 3.13
CA GLY A 487 1.45 38.36 1.89
C GLY A 487 1.66 37.46 0.66
N GLN A 488 2.87 36.92 0.48
CA GLN A 488 3.16 36.02 -0.64
C GLN A 488 2.42 34.69 -0.51
N THR A 489 2.32 34.17 0.71
CA THR A 489 1.63 32.90 0.99
C THR A 489 0.13 33.02 0.71
N ILE A 490 -0.54 34.08 1.16
CA ILE A 490 -1.95 34.35 0.84
C ILE A 490 -2.17 34.45 -0.67
N ASN A 491 -1.32 35.21 -1.37
CA ASN A 491 -1.44 35.38 -2.82
C ASN A 491 -1.34 34.04 -3.55
N SER A 492 -0.38 33.21 -3.16
CA SER A 492 -0.14 31.90 -3.77
C SER A 492 -1.26 30.91 -3.46
N ALA A 493 -1.78 30.90 -2.23
CA ALA A 493 -2.92 30.06 -1.86
C ALA A 493 -4.19 30.45 -2.63
N ASN A 494 -4.48 31.75 -2.75
CA ASN A 494 -5.62 32.24 -3.55
C ASN A 494 -5.48 31.89 -5.03
N PHE A 495 -4.27 31.96 -5.58
CA PHE A 495 -4.01 31.50 -6.93
C PHE A 495 -4.30 30.00 -7.10
N LEU A 496 -3.88 29.15 -6.16
CA LEU A 496 -4.21 27.72 -6.19
C LEU A 496 -5.72 27.46 -6.14
N LEU A 497 -6.51 28.26 -5.40
CA LEU A 497 -7.97 28.14 -5.43
C LEU A 497 -8.55 28.42 -6.82
N ILE A 498 -8.03 29.43 -7.52
CA ILE A 498 -8.42 29.74 -8.91
C ILE A 498 -7.97 28.61 -9.85
N GLN A 499 -6.75 28.10 -9.67
CA GLN A 499 -6.23 26.98 -10.43
C GLN A 499 -7.10 25.73 -10.24
N ALA A 500 -7.51 25.42 -9.02
CA ALA A 500 -8.42 24.31 -8.74
C ALA A 500 -9.77 24.49 -9.46
N ALA A 501 -10.33 25.71 -9.47
CA ALA A 501 -11.55 26.00 -10.21
C ALA A 501 -11.37 25.78 -11.73
N ASP A 502 -10.23 26.18 -12.30
CA ASP A 502 -9.93 25.90 -13.71
C ASP A 502 -9.76 24.40 -13.98
N GLN A 503 -9.13 23.66 -13.06
CA GLN A 503 -9.02 22.20 -13.15
C GLN A 503 -10.39 21.52 -13.10
N VAL A 504 -11.32 21.97 -12.24
CA VAL A 504 -12.71 21.48 -12.23
C VAL A 504 -13.41 21.79 -13.56
N ARG A 505 -13.23 22.99 -14.11
CA ARG A 505 -13.77 23.37 -15.42
C ARG A 505 -13.27 22.45 -16.55
N GLN A 506 -12.04 21.98 -16.47
CA GLN A 506 -11.45 21.02 -17.42
C GLN A 506 -12.03 19.59 -17.33
N LEU A 507 -12.91 19.30 -16.37
CA LEU A 507 -13.69 18.05 -16.33
C LEU A 507 -14.84 18.03 -17.36
N ASP A 508 -15.08 19.14 -18.06
CA ASP A 508 -16.06 19.30 -19.15
C ASP A 508 -17.49 18.90 -18.75
N ASP A 509 -17.89 19.31 -17.54
CA ASP A 509 -19.24 19.13 -17.00
C ASP A 509 -19.60 20.35 -16.13
N SER A 510 -20.62 21.11 -16.53
CA SER A 510 -21.03 22.32 -15.81
C SER A 510 -21.49 22.03 -14.38
N ARG A 511 -22.09 20.85 -14.13
CA ARG A 511 -22.51 20.47 -12.77
C ARG A 511 -21.32 20.28 -11.84
N CYS A 512 -20.16 19.87 -12.34
CA CYS A 512 -18.95 19.80 -11.52
C CYS A 512 -18.56 21.18 -10.97
N MET A 513 -18.74 22.23 -11.78
CA MET A 513 -18.47 23.59 -11.34
C MET A 513 -19.52 24.09 -10.32
N ASP A 514 -20.79 23.72 -10.50
CA ASP A 514 -21.85 24.03 -9.52
C ASP A 514 -21.55 23.38 -8.16
N ILE A 515 -21.19 22.09 -8.17
CA ILE A 515 -20.77 21.32 -6.98
C ILE A 515 -19.57 22.00 -6.31
N PHE A 516 -18.54 22.37 -7.10
CA PHE A 516 -17.36 23.07 -6.58
C PHE A 516 -17.73 24.38 -5.89
N MET A 517 -18.54 25.23 -6.52
CA MET A 517 -18.95 26.50 -5.94
C MET A 517 -19.80 26.33 -4.67
N GLU A 518 -20.66 25.31 -4.62
CA GLU A 518 -21.43 24.97 -3.43
C GLU A 518 -20.52 24.56 -2.27
N GLU A 519 -19.62 23.60 -2.49
CA GLU A 519 -18.75 23.08 -1.44
C GLU A 519 -17.72 24.10 -0.96
N MET A 520 -17.17 24.92 -1.86
CA MET A 520 -16.27 26.01 -1.46
C MET A 520 -16.98 27.03 -0.58
N ARG A 521 -18.25 27.39 -0.87
CA ARG A 521 -19.04 28.27 0.01
C ARG A 521 -19.26 27.65 1.39
N LEU A 522 -19.56 26.36 1.45
CA LEU A 522 -19.72 25.65 2.72
C LEU A 522 -18.41 25.61 3.52
N LEU A 523 -17.28 25.33 2.85
CA LEU A 523 -15.96 25.34 3.47
C LEU A 523 -15.63 26.68 4.14
N PHE A 524 -15.75 27.78 3.40
CA PHE A 524 -15.52 29.12 3.96
C PHE A 524 -16.51 29.47 5.06
N ARG A 525 -17.76 28.99 4.97
CA ARG A 525 -18.75 29.18 6.04
C ARG A 525 -18.31 28.44 7.31
N GLY A 526 -17.88 27.19 7.21
CA GLY A 526 -17.33 26.42 8.33
C GLY A 526 -16.13 27.14 8.96
N GLN A 527 -15.16 27.53 8.15
CA GLN A 527 -13.97 28.27 8.60
C GLN A 527 -14.34 29.57 9.32
N SER A 528 -15.34 30.30 8.82
CA SER A 528 -15.76 31.57 9.44
C SER A 528 -16.26 31.40 10.87
N PHE A 529 -16.94 30.30 11.19
CA PHE A 529 -17.39 30.02 12.57
C PHE A 529 -16.23 29.64 13.48
N ASP A 530 -15.30 28.81 13.01
CA ASP A 530 -14.08 28.42 13.75
C ASP A 530 -13.26 29.65 14.15
N LEU A 531 -13.01 30.55 13.19
CA LEU A 531 -12.30 31.81 13.43
C LEU A 531 -13.09 32.78 14.32
N TYR A 532 -14.41 32.89 14.12
CA TYR A 532 -15.25 33.76 14.93
C TYR A 532 -15.25 33.33 16.40
N TRP A 533 -15.48 32.04 16.69
CA TRP A 533 -15.50 31.53 18.06
C TRP A 533 -14.14 31.71 18.73
N THR A 534 -13.06 31.36 18.04
CA THR A 534 -11.68 31.52 18.53
C THR A 534 -11.39 32.98 18.87
N ARG A 535 -11.77 33.91 17.97
CA ARG A 535 -11.54 35.36 18.17
C ARG A 535 -12.38 35.95 19.29
N GLN A 536 -13.66 35.61 19.40
CA GLN A 536 -14.56 36.15 20.44
C GLN A 536 -14.39 35.43 21.79
N GLY A 537 -13.80 34.24 21.79
CA GLY A 537 -13.76 33.38 22.99
C GLY A 537 -15.14 32.83 23.37
N GLU A 538 -16.07 32.76 22.41
CA GLU A 538 -17.41 32.20 22.57
C GLU A 538 -17.35 30.70 22.32
N CYS A 539 -17.45 29.90 23.39
CA CYS A 539 -17.46 28.44 23.28
C CYS A 539 -18.78 27.99 22.61
N PRO A 540 -18.72 27.29 21.46
CA PRO A 540 -19.91 26.73 20.82
C PRO A 540 -20.49 25.58 21.63
N SER A 541 -21.75 25.24 21.34
CA SER A 541 -22.32 23.94 21.71
C SER A 541 -21.69 22.80 20.89
N GLU A 542 -21.86 21.57 21.35
CA GLU A 542 -21.37 20.39 20.63
C GLU A 542 -22.05 20.28 19.25
N GLU A 543 -23.36 20.55 19.16
CA GLU A 543 -24.11 20.52 17.91
C GLU A 543 -23.64 21.58 16.90
N GLU A 544 -23.34 22.79 17.38
CA GLU A 544 -22.78 23.86 16.53
C GLU A 544 -21.39 23.47 16.03
N TYR A 545 -20.54 22.90 16.88
CA TYR A 545 -19.23 22.42 16.48
C TYR A 545 -19.34 21.32 15.41
N LEU A 546 -20.21 20.33 15.61
CA LEU A 546 -20.44 19.25 14.63
C LEU A 546 -20.92 19.82 13.27
N ALA A 547 -21.81 20.82 13.29
CA ALA A 547 -22.26 21.49 12.07
C ALA A 547 -21.13 22.29 11.39
N MET A 548 -20.22 22.89 12.17
CA MET A 548 -19.06 23.61 11.65
C MET A 548 -18.08 22.65 10.95
N ILE A 549 -17.68 21.55 11.60
CA ILE A 549 -16.69 20.61 11.03
C ILE A 549 -17.22 19.88 9.79
N CYS A 550 -18.53 19.60 9.74
CA CYS A 550 -19.21 19.07 8.56
C CYS A 550 -19.02 19.98 7.33
N ASN A 551 -18.97 21.30 7.55
CA ASN A 551 -18.79 22.30 6.53
C ASN A 551 -17.31 22.58 6.21
N LYS A 552 -16.42 22.64 7.21
CA LYS A 552 -14.98 22.89 7.06
C LYS A 552 -14.25 21.66 6.47
N THR A 553 -14.05 20.62 7.28
CA THR A 553 -13.16 19.48 6.94
C THR A 553 -13.90 18.39 6.16
N GLY A 554 -15.19 18.17 6.46
CA GLY A 554 -16.05 17.33 5.64
C GLY A 554 -16.26 17.85 4.22
N GLY A 555 -16.12 19.17 4.01
CA GLY A 555 -16.33 19.82 2.72
C GLY A 555 -15.42 19.29 1.60
N LEU A 556 -14.14 19.06 1.87
CA LEU A 556 -13.21 18.58 0.84
C LEU A 556 -13.44 17.10 0.48
N PHE A 557 -13.67 16.23 1.47
CA PHE A 557 -14.03 14.82 1.21
C PHE A 557 -15.35 14.72 0.44
N ARG A 558 -16.35 15.51 0.84
CA ARG A 558 -17.65 15.59 0.17
C ARG A 558 -17.54 16.14 -1.24
N LEU A 559 -16.74 17.20 -1.47
CA LEU A 559 -16.46 17.73 -2.80
C LEU A 559 -15.90 16.65 -3.73
N ILE A 560 -14.85 15.95 -3.30
CA ILE A 560 -14.24 14.88 -4.10
C ILE A 560 -15.26 13.77 -4.38
N ALA A 561 -16.00 13.33 -3.36
CA ALA A 561 -17.05 12.32 -3.49
C ALA A 561 -18.15 12.74 -4.50
N ARG A 562 -18.66 13.97 -4.40
CA ARG A 562 -19.69 14.52 -5.29
C ARG A 562 -19.18 14.68 -6.72
N LEU A 563 -17.93 15.12 -6.92
CA LEU A 563 -17.30 15.21 -8.24
C LEU A 563 -17.12 13.83 -8.88
N MET A 564 -16.64 12.84 -8.11
CA MET A 564 -16.48 11.46 -8.59
C MET A 564 -17.83 10.85 -8.97
N ALA A 565 -18.83 11.01 -8.10
CA ALA A 565 -20.18 10.56 -8.35
C ALA A 565 -20.76 11.22 -9.61
N GLN A 566 -20.61 12.54 -9.78
CA GLN A 566 -21.09 13.24 -10.97
C GLN A 566 -20.46 12.74 -12.28
N LYS A 567 -19.18 12.33 -12.26
CA LYS A 567 -18.50 11.74 -13.41
C LYS A 567 -18.73 10.24 -13.58
N ALA A 568 -19.45 9.60 -12.64
CA ALA A 568 -19.69 8.17 -12.66
C ALA A 568 -20.55 7.74 -13.85
N PRO A 569 -20.37 6.52 -14.38
CA PRO A 569 -21.30 5.94 -15.34
C PRO A 569 -22.75 5.89 -14.79
N PHE A 570 -23.74 5.98 -15.67
CA PHE A 570 -25.17 6.04 -15.31
C PHE A 570 -25.63 4.92 -14.35
N GLN A 571 -25.05 3.73 -14.50
CA GLN A 571 -25.36 2.53 -13.70
C GLN A 571 -24.97 2.68 -12.22
N ASN A 572 -24.08 3.63 -11.89
CA ASN A 572 -23.56 3.86 -10.54
C ASN A 572 -24.28 5.01 -9.81
N HIS A 573 -25.36 5.58 -10.39
CA HIS A 573 -26.02 6.75 -9.82
C HIS A 573 -26.73 6.50 -8.49
N SER A 574 -27.15 5.26 -8.21
CA SER A 574 -27.72 4.87 -6.91
C SER A 574 -26.71 4.99 -5.76
N LEU A 575 -25.42 5.10 -6.05
CA LEU A 575 -24.34 5.17 -5.05
C LEU A 575 -24.09 6.59 -4.53
N HIS A 576 -24.64 7.62 -5.17
CA HIS A 576 -24.28 9.02 -4.90
C HIS A 576 -24.53 9.41 -3.43
N THR A 577 -25.75 9.18 -2.94
CA THR A 577 -26.14 9.57 -1.58
C THR A 577 -25.37 8.79 -0.52
N SER A 578 -25.09 7.50 -0.76
CA SER A 578 -24.38 6.67 0.20
C SER A 578 -22.88 7.00 0.27
N ILE A 579 -22.23 7.29 -0.86
CA ILE A 579 -20.84 7.73 -0.89
C ILE A 579 -20.68 9.11 -0.25
N GLU A 580 -21.62 10.03 -0.52
CA GLU A 580 -21.61 11.36 0.09
C GLU A 580 -21.76 11.30 1.61
N SER A 581 -22.68 10.46 2.10
CA SER A 581 -22.87 10.24 3.54
C SER A 581 -21.62 9.67 4.21
N LEU A 582 -20.98 8.67 3.59
CA LEU A 582 -19.72 8.10 4.07
C LEU A 582 -18.60 9.16 4.11
N ALA A 583 -18.49 9.99 3.06
CA ALA A 583 -17.51 11.07 2.99
C ALA A 583 -17.71 12.12 4.10
N GLY A 584 -18.97 12.43 4.42
CA GLY A 584 -19.33 13.32 5.54
C GLY A 584 -18.91 12.75 6.89
N GLN A 585 -19.24 11.48 7.17
CA GLN A 585 -18.85 10.79 8.40
C GLN A 585 -17.32 10.72 8.56
N LEU A 586 -16.61 10.43 7.46
CA LEU A 586 -15.14 10.45 7.44
C LEU A 586 -14.60 11.83 7.79
N GLY A 587 -15.15 12.88 7.19
CA GLY A 587 -14.75 14.27 7.48
C GLY A 587 -14.92 14.65 8.95
N GLU A 588 -16.06 14.27 9.54
CA GLU A 588 -16.34 14.43 10.98
C GLU A 588 -15.29 13.71 11.82
N TYR A 589 -15.01 12.44 11.51
CA TYR A 589 -14.05 11.62 12.22
C TYR A 589 -12.64 12.20 12.14
N PHE A 590 -12.24 12.65 10.95
CA PHE A 590 -10.93 13.24 10.72
C PHE A 590 -10.70 14.47 11.59
N GLN A 591 -11.68 15.36 11.71
CA GLN A 591 -11.52 16.59 12.48
C GLN A 591 -11.48 16.30 13.99
N ILE A 592 -12.42 15.51 14.51
CA ILE A 592 -12.45 15.15 15.94
C ILE A 592 -11.16 14.41 16.33
N ARG A 593 -10.65 13.56 15.45
CA ARG A 593 -9.38 12.87 15.65
C ARG A 593 -8.19 13.83 15.64
N ASP A 594 -8.16 14.81 14.74
CA ASP A 594 -7.08 15.80 14.68
C ASP A 594 -7.02 16.63 15.98
N ASP A 595 -8.17 17.12 16.41
CA ASP A 595 -8.37 17.82 17.69
C ASP A 595 -7.92 16.96 18.90
N TYR A 596 -8.32 15.69 18.93
CA TYR A 596 -7.91 14.75 19.97
C TYR A 596 -6.39 14.54 19.97
N LYS A 597 -5.80 14.27 18.79
CA LYS A 597 -4.38 13.97 18.65
C LYS A 597 -3.51 15.19 18.94
N ASN A 598 -3.96 16.41 18.67
CA ASN A 598 -3.25 17.65 19.01
C ASN A 598 -2.94 17.75 20.52
N LEU A 599 -3.83 17.22 21.36
CA LEU A 599 -3.68 17.21 22.83
C LEU A 599 -2.95 15.97 23.37
N THR A 600 -2.42 15.10 22.49
CA THR A 600 -1.64 13.91 22.86
C THR A 600 -0.17 14.07 22.49
N GLU A 601 0.72 13.32 23.16
CA GLU A 601 2.17 13.42 22.95
C GLU A 601 2.61 13.11 21.51
N GLU A 602 1.83 12.29 20.78
CA GLU A 602 2.14 11.79 19.42
C GLU A 602 2.34 12.91 18.39
N TYR A 603 1.66 14.06 18.54
CA TYR A 603 1.72 15.17 17.58
C TYR A 603 2.71 16.28 17.95
N THR A 604 3.30 16.22 19.14
CA THR A 604 4.21 17.26 19.68
C THR A 604 5.36 17.57 18.73
N GLY A 605 5.91 16.55 18.05
CA GLY A 605 7.03 16.71 17.10
C GLY A 605 6.63 17.27 15.73
N GLN A 606 5.35 17.31 15.37
CA GLN A 606 4.89 17.76 14.05
C GLN A 606 4.34 19.18 14.03
N LYS A 607 3.68 19.59 15.12
CA LYS A 607 2.97 20.87 15.24
C LYS A 607 3.37 21.69 16.48
N GLY A 608 4.08 21.07 17.43
CA GLY A 608 4.35 21.65 18.75
C GLY A 608 3.44 21.06 19.82
N PHE A 609 3.78 21.28 21.09
CA PHE A 609 3.03 20.73 22.23
C PHE A 609 1.70 21.48 22.39
N CYS A 610 0.57 20.78 22.21
CA CYS A 610 -0.79 21.32 22.35
C CYS A 610 -0.99 22.67 21.62
N GLU A 611 -0.69 22.72 20.32
CA GLU A 611 -0.81 23.93 19.48
C GLU A 611 -2.22 24.54 19.53
N ASP A 612 -3.28 23.72 19.54
CA ASP A 612 -4.67 24.21 19.57
C ASP A 612 -4.93 25.11 20.81
N LEU A 613 -4.18 24.92 21.90
CA LEU A 613 -4.27 25.75 23.10
C LEU A 613 -3.58 27.12 22.94
N ASP A 614 -2.56 27.23 22.09
CA ASP A 614 -1.95 28.52 21.72
C ASP A 614 -2.89 29.32 20.82
N GLU A 615 -3.48 28.65 19.83
CA GLU A 615 -4.47 29.21 18.91
C GLU A 615 -5.71 29.69 19.69
N GLY A 616 -6.02 29.03 20.81
CA GLY A 616 -7.23 29.27 21.60
C GLY A 616 -8.48 28.69 20.94
N LYS A 617 -8.28 27.73 20.04
CA LYS A 617 -9.32 27.04 19.29
C LYS A 617 -10.18 26.18 20.20
N PHE A 618 -11.48 26.12 19.91
CA PHE A 618 -12.41 25.28 20.64
C PHE A 618 -12.44 23.87 20.06
N SER A 619 -11.44 23.06 20.42
CA SER A 619 -11.39 21.64 20.05
C SER A 619 -12.51 20.83 20.72
N PHE A 620 -12.92 19.71 20.10
CA PHE A 620 -13.96 18.84 20.65
C PHE A 620 -13.79 18.47 22.15
N PRO A 621 -12.61 17.99 22.61
CA PRO A 621 -12.38 17.73 24.04
C PRO A 621 -12.48 18.99 24.91
N LEU A 622 -12.11 20.16 24.39
CA LEU A 622 -12.19 21.42 25.14
C LEU A 622 -13.65 21.89 25.32
N ILE A 623 -14.47 21.78 24.27
CA ILE A 623 -15.90 22.09 24.32
C ILE A 623 -16.59 21.23 25.37
N HIS A 624 -16.32 19.92 25.37
CA HIS A 624 -16.85 19.01 26.38
C HIS A 624 -16.36 19.38 27.79
N ALA A 625 -15.08 19.73 27.97
CA ALA A 625 -14.54 20.13 29.27
C ALA A 625 -15.22 21.39 29.83
N LEU A 626 -15.46 22.39 28.98
CA LEU A 626 -16.11 23.65 29.36
C LEU A 626 -17.61 23.48 29.63
N SER A 627 -18.27 22.56 28.93
CA SER A 627 -19.70 22.25 29.09
C SER A 627 -19.97 21.37 30.32
N SER A 628 -19.14 20.35 30.55
CA SER A 628 -19.26 19.42 31.69
C SER A 628 -18.88 20.08 33.02
N ARG A 629 -17.94 21.03 33.01
CA ARG A 629 -17.51 21.80 34.20
C ARG A 629 -17.60 23.32 33.97
N PRO A 630 -18.81 23.91 33.91
CA PRO A 630 -18.98 25.34 33.61
C PRO A 630 -18.26 26.30 34.57
N LYS A 631 -18.09 25.87 35.83
CA LYS A 631 -17.44 26.63 36.92
C LYS A 631 -15.92 26.43 36.98
N ASN A 632 -15.29 25.82 35.97
CA ASN A 632 -13.84 25.73 35.90
C ASN A 632 -13.23 27.09 35.49
N PHE A 633 -13.16 28.01 36.44
CA PHE A 633 -12.64 29.37 36.22
C PHE A 633 -11.14 29.38 35.91
N GLN A 634 -10.38 28.38 36.38
CA GLN A 634 -8.95 28.25 36.09
C GLN A 634 -8.73 27.96 34.61
N LEU A 635 -9.40 26.95 34.05
CA LEU A 635 -9.33 26.65 32.61
C LEU A 635 -9.76 27.86 31.76
N ARG A 636 -10.88 28.51 32.11
CA ARG A 636 -11.33 29.73 31.41
C ARG A 636 -10.30 30.86 31.48
N GLY A 637 -9.66 31.05 32.63
CA GLY A 637 -8.58 32.03 32.82
C GLY A 637 -7.36 31.73 31.97
N ILE A 638 -6.94 30.45 31.87
CA ILE A 638 -5.83 30.03 31.01
C ILE A 638 -6.14 30.31 29.54
N LEU A 639 -7.33 29.94 29.06
CA LEU A 639 -7.74 30.20 27.67
C LEU A 639 -7.83 31.71 27.37
N GLN A 640 -8.27 32.52 28.35
CA GLN A 640 -8.27 33.97 28.21
C GLN A 640 -6.84 34.53 28.13
N GLN A 641 -5.93 34.01 28.94
CA GLN A 641 -4.52 34.39 28.90
C GLN A 641 -3.88 34.05 27.55
N SER A 642 -4.18 32.86 27.00
CA SER A 642 -3.72 32.43 25.67
C SER A 642 -4.08 33.47 24.60
N ARG A 643 -5.35 33.87 24.56
CA ARG A 643 -5.85 34.87 23.59
C ARG A 643 -5.22 36.26 23.74
N ILE A 644 -4.84 36.66 24.95
CA ILE A 644 -4.21 37.97 25.21
C ILE A 644 -2.74 37.94 24.79
N CYS A 645 -2.04 36.84 25.06
CA CYS A 645 -0.61 36.71 24.81
C CYS A 645 -0.28 36.20 23.41
N GLY A 646 -1.23 35.61 22.70
CA GLY A 646 -1.00 34.93 21.42
C GLY A 646 -0.24 33.61 21.58
N GLY A 647 -0.47 32.90 22.69
CA GLY A 647 0.19 31.64 23.02
C GLY A 647 0.28 31.37 24.52
N LEU A 648 0.64 30.13 24.87
CA LEU A 648 0.81 29.65 26.24
C LEU A 648 2.19 29.03 26.48
N ASP A 649 2.75 29.29 27.67
CA ASP A 649 3.89 28.54 28.19
C ASP A 649 3.51 27.06 28.41
N ILE A 650 4.51 26.18 28.31
CA ILE A 650 4.33 24.72 28.47
C ILE A 650 3.62 24.38 29.79
N SER A 651 3.96 25.06 30.89
CA SER A 651 3.33 24.81 32.21
C SER A 651 1.83 25.15 32.23
N LEU A 652 1.41 26.19 31.51
CA LEU A 652 -0.01 26.54 31.38
C LEU A 652 -0.76 25.55 30.49
N LYS A 653 -0.11 25.04 29.43
CA LYS A 653 -0.66 23.98 28.58
C LYS A 653 -0.86 22.67 29.35
N GLU A 654 0.14 22.26 30.14
CA GLU A 654 0.03 21.09 31.01
C GLU A 654 -1.12 21.24 32.03
N CYS A 655 -1.29 22.44 32.59
CA CYS A 655 -2.38 22.73 33.51
C CYS A 655 -3.76 22.67 32.81
N ALA A 656 -3.90 23.27 31.62
CA ALA A 656 -5.13 23.17 30.83
C ALA A 656 -5.45 21.71 30.47
N LEU A 657 -4.45 20.95 30.02
CA LEU A 657 -4.59 19.53 29.69
C LEU A 657 -5.01 18.69 30.90
N HIS A 658 -4.46 19.00 32.08
CA HIS A 658 -4.88 18.37 33.34
C HIS A 658 -6.38 18.60 33.60
N HIS A 659 -6.87 19.83 33.45
CA HIS A 659 -8.30 20.13 33.61
C HIS A 659 -9.19 19.42 32.57
N ILE A 660 -8.73 19.32 31.31
CA ILE A 660 -9.45 18.59 30.24
C ILE A 660 -9.57 17.11 30.59
N ARG A 661 -8.48 16.50 31.08
CA ARG A 661 -8.45 15.10 31.55
C ARG A 661 -9.32 14.88 32.78
N GLU A 662 -9.25 15.74 33.79
CA GLU A 662 -10.11 15.60 34.97
C GLU A 662 -11.60 15.70 34.64
N ALA A 663 -11.97 16.47 33.61
CA ALA A 663 -13.33 16.55 33.12
C ALA A 663 -13.79 15.26 32.39
N GLY A 664 -12.91 14.28 32.19
CA GLY A 664 -13.20 13.05 31.45
C GLY A 664 -13.35 13.26 29.94
N SER A 665 -12.82 14.38 29.42
CA SER A 665 -13.09 14.81 28.04
C SER A 665 -12.27 14.05 27.01
N MET A 666 -11.09 13.54 27.41
CA MET A 666 -10.28 12.68 26.53
C MET A 666 -11.00 11.34 26.30
N GLU A 667 -11.49 10.72 27.38
CA GLU A 667 -12.25 9.47 27.34
C GLU A 667 -13.61 9.64 26.65
N TYR A 668 -14.26 10.79 26.81
CA TYR A 668 -15.48 11.12 26.06
C TYR A 668 -15.18 11.19 24.55
N THR A 669 -14.11 11.89 24.17
CA THR A 669 -13.71 12.02 22.76
C THR A 669 -13.34 10.67 22.14
N GLU A 670 -12.60 9.81 22.85
CA GLU A 670 -12.31 8.45 22.40
C GLU A 670 -13.57 7.62 22.17
N LYS A 671 -14.55 7.69 23.08
CA LYS A 671 -15.85 7.00 22.91
C LYS A 671 -16.61 7.52 21.70
N THR A 672 -16.64 8.83 21.50
CA THR A 672 -17.27 9.45 20.33
C THR A 672 -16.60 9.00 19.03
N LEU A 673 -15.27 8.98 18.99
CA LEU A 673 -14.50 8.49 17.84
C LEU A 673 -14.78 7.01 17.58
N SER A 674 -14.82 6.16 18.63
CA SER A 674 -15.17 4.74 18.49
C SER A 674 -16.56 4.56 17.89
N ALA A 675 -17.57 5.25 18.43
CA ALA A 675 -18.94 5.16 17.93
C ALA A 675 -19.07 5.67 16.49
N LEU A 676 -18.34 6.72 16.12
CA LEU A 676 -18.31 7.23 14.75
C LEU A 676 -17.61 6.26 13.80
N MET A 677 -16.50 5.63 14.22
CA MET A 677 -15.84 4.59 13.45
C MET A 677 -16.74 3.37 13.23
N ASP A 678 -17.52 2.95 14.23
CA ASP A 678 -18.49 1.86 14.08
C ASP A 678 -19.56 2.21 13.02
N ARG A 679 -20.09 3.44 13.04
CA ARG A 679 -21.04 3.92 12.00
C ARG A 679 -20.41 3.96 10.61
N ILE A 680 -19.13 4.33 10.50
CA ILE A 680 -18.38 4.35 9.24
C ILE A 680 -18.18 2.91 8.73
N ASP A 681 -17.80 1.98 9.61
CA ASP A 681 -17.61 0.57 9.29
C ASP A 681 -18.94 -0.08 8.84
N ASP A 682 -20.07 0.26 9.46
CA ASP A 682 -21.41 -0.19 9.05
C ASP A 682 -21.80 0.37 7.67
N SER A 683 -21.54 1.65 7.42
CA SER A 683 -21.82 2.31 6.15
C SER A 683 -20.97 1.73 5.02
N LEU A 684 -19.69 1.44 5.30
CA LEU A 684 -18.79 0.74 4.40
C LEU A 684 -19.29 -0.67 4.06
N GLN A 685 -19.65 -1.48 5.06
CA GLN A 685 -20.17 -2.83 4.82
C GLN A 685 -21.46 -2.81 3.99
N SER A 686 -22.34 -1.83 4.23
CA SER A 686 -23.55 -1.65 3.43
C SER A 686 -23.20 -1.35 1.97
N LEU A 687 -22.26 -0.43 1.71
CA LEU A 687 -21.79 -0.09 0.37
C LEU A 687 -21.12 -1.27 -0.34
N GLU A 688 -20.29 -2.05 0.36
CA GLU A 688 -19.66 -3.24 -0.20
C GLU A 688 -20.70 -4.30 -0.61
N ARG A 689 -21.74 -4.51 0.21
CA ARG A 689 -22.85 -5.43 -0.13
C ARG A 689 -23.63 -4.95 -1.34
N GLN A 690 -23.90 -3.64 -1.45
CA GLN A 690 -24.59 -3.06 -2.59
C GLN A 690 -23.77 -3.17 -3.88
N ASN A 691 -22.45 -3.02 -3.79
CA ASN A 691 -21.56 -3.08 -4.95
C ASN A 691 -21.08 -4.49 -5.30
N GLY A 692 -21.27 -5.48 -4.41
CA GLY A 692 -20.81 -6.85 -4.60
C GLY A 692 -19.28 -7.01 -4.62
N SER A 693 -18.53 -6.03 -4.13
CA SER A 693 -17.06 -6.06 -4.05
C SER A 693 -16.60 -5.39 -2.76
N PRO A 694 -15.67 -6.02 -2.00
CA PRO A 694 -15.02 -5.39 -0.87
C PRO A 694 -14.18 -4.18 -1.32
N ASN A 695 -13.91 -3.26 -0.40
CA ASN A 695 -13.04 -2.12 -0.62
C ASN A 695 -11.88 -2.12 0.37
N TRP A 696 -10.87 -2.92 0.07
CA TRP A 696 -9.70 -3.10 0.94
C TRP A 696 -8.87 -1.82 1.09
N ILE A 697 -8.84 -0.97 0.07
CA ILE A 697 -8.15 0.34 0.14
C ILE A 697 -8.80 1.20 1.22
N LEU A 698 -10.13 1.30 1.22
CA LEU A 698 -10.86 2.06 2.24
C LEU A 698 -10.72 1.43 3.62
N ARG A 699 -10.82 0.10 3.73
CA ARG A 699 -10.61 -0.62 5.00
C ARG A 699 -9.23 -0.35 5.60
N LEU A 700 -8.18 -0.36 4.78
CA LEU A 700 -6.82 -0.03 5.23
C LEU A 700 -6.70 1.44 5.65
N LEU A 701 -7.33 2.35 4.90
CA LEU A 701 -7.37 3.76 5.26
C LEU A 701 -8.02 3.93 6.65
N LEU A 702 -9.19 3.34 6.88
CA LEU A 702 -9.89 3.38 8.17
C LEU A 702 -9.06 2.78 9.30
N HIS A 703 -8.43 1.62 9.06
CA HIS A 703 -7.56 0.98 10.05
C HIS A 703 -6.41 1.88 10.51
N ARG A 704 -5.78 2.62 9.57
CA ARG A 704 -4.72 3.59 9.90
C ARG A 704 -5.22 4.82 10.68
N LEU A 705 -6.52 5.08 10.65
CA LEU A 705 -7.15 6.22 11.30
C LEU A 705 -7.74 5.88 12.67
N LYS A 706 -7.92 4.60 13.01
CA LYS A 706 -8.39 4.19 14.35
C LYS A 706 -7.45 4.78 15.43
N VAL A 707 -8.06 5.39 16.46
CA VAL A 707 -7.36 6.02 17.59
C VAL A 707 -6.98 4.99 18.62
#